data_AF-A0A2S7PEF5-F1
#
_entry.id   AF-A0A2S7PEF5-F1
#
_cell.length_a   1.000
_cell.length_b   1.000
_cell.length_c   1.000
_cell.angle_alpha   90.00
_cell.angle_beta   90.00
_cell.angle_gamma   90.00
#
_symmetry.space_group_name_H-M   'P 1'
#
loop_
_entity.id
_entity.type
_entity.pdbx_description
1 polymer ?
#
loop_
_entity_poly.entity_id
_entity_poly.type
_entity_poly.pdbx_seq_one_letter_code
_entity_poly.pdbx_strand_id
1 'polypeptide(L)'
;MASLGAFSKKHKVTVVGSGNWGSTIAKIVAENTKEHSDVFEEEVQMWVYEEEVPIPKDSKHYDASNDGPQKLTSIINKYHENVKYLPNVTLPSNIIANPSVEDAVSNSTILIFNLPHQFIGRISKQLEGHILPYARGISCIKGVNVTASEISLFSEWIGEGLGIYCGALSGANIANEIANEKWCETTIAYDPPPMDSRAPTPSGPSPSSSQVNLTITPADQEHKDVKGKPSKVKLKPVPSDYPPLDHALFKTLFYRPYFHVRMVSDVAGVSLGGALKNIVAIAAGFVEGRGWGDNAKAAVMRVGLLEMVKFGKEFFGETVHTGTFTEESAGVADLITSCSGGRNFRCAKLAVERGVTVDEVESTELNGQKLQGTSTAKEVNEFLKSKGKEGDYPLFTAKIRMSETRIAPKIGAVNIPQCYFYDLRTTNLYVVRGYNPLTPPDLLQHEIPQTAASKETVLTGRNEAVDVVTGADEKQRLLVVIGPCSIHDPPAALEYCDKLLTLKSKYKDELLIVMRSYLEKPRTTVGWKGLINDPDIDNSFQINKGLRTSRQLFVDLTSKGMPIASEMLDTISPQFLADLLSVGAVGARTTESQLHRELASGLSFPVGFKNGTDGSLGVAIDAIGAVQHPHHFLSVTKPGVAAIVGTVGNEDCFVILRGGTKGTNYDAKSIQEAKAQLQKSGVRERLMVDCSHGNSLKNHKNQPKVAAVLAEQIAGGEDAIMGVMIESNINEGAQKVPKEGKAGLKYGVSITDACIGWEDTESVLEVLAKAVQQRRELKKGANGHS
;
A
#
# COMPACT_ATOMS: atom_id res chain seq x y z
N MET A 1 -18.69 -11.66 26.89
CA MET A 1 -18.34 -13.09 27.01
C MET A 1 -19.60 -13.91 26.82
N ALA A 2 -19.76 -14.53 25.65
CA ALA A 2 -20.68 -15.64 25.43
C ALA A 2 -19.83 -16.74 24.79
N SER A 3 -19.73 -17.91 25.42
CA SER A 3 -19.03 -19.05 24.84
C SER A 3 -19.80 -19.53 23.62
N LEU A 4 -19.31 -19.21 22.42
CA LEU A 4 -19.74 -19.85 21.17
C LEU A 4 -19.51 -21.36 21.36
N GLY A 5 -20.59 -22.13 21.41
CA GLY A 5 -20.51 -23.59 21.52
C GLY A 5 -19.73 -24.18 20.34
N ALA A 6 -18.93 -25.21 20.59
CA ALA A 6 -18.26 -25.97 19.55
C ALA A 6 -19.28 -26.49 18.53
N PHE A 7 -18.98 -26.38 17.24
CA PHE A 7 -19.79 -26.97 16.17
C PHE A 7 -19.94 -28.48 16.39
N SER A 8 -21.14 -29.03 16.16
CA SER A 8 -21.42 -30.45 16.46
C SER A 8 -20.86 -31.43 15.40
N LYS A 9 -20.40 -30.92 14.24
CA LYS A 9 -19.75 -31.71 13.20
C LYS A 9 -18.42 -31.08 12.78
N LYS A 10 -17.54 -31.93 12.25
CA LYS A 10 -16.20 -31.59 11.78
C LYS A 10 -16.09 -31.80 10.28
N HIS A 11 -15.21 -31.06 9.63
CA HIS A 11 -14.98 -31.20 8.20
C HIS A 11 -14.11 -32.43 7.90
N LYS A 12 -14.61 -33.32 7.05
CA LYS A 12 -13.82 -34.37 6.40
C LYS A 12 -13.19 -33.85 5.11
N VAL A 13 -11.91 -34.15 4.92
CA VAL A 13 -11.09 -33.62 3.82
C VAL A 13 -10.55 -34.76 2.95
N THR A 14 -10.68 -34.61 1.63
CA THR A 14 -10.12 -35.56 0.64
C THR A 14 -9.22 -34.83 -0.35
N VAL A 15 -8.02 -35.35 -0.56
CA VAL A 15 -7.13 -34.95 -1.65
C VAL A 15 -7.34 -35.88 -2.85
N VAL A 16 -7.87 -35.33 -3.93
CA VAL A 16 -8.13 -36.02 -5.19
C VAL A 16 -6.87 -35.92 -6.07
N GLY A 17 -5.94 -36.85 -5.84
CA GLY A 17 -4.72 -37.02 -6.63
C GLY A 17 -3.49 -37.29 -5.78
N SER A 18 -2.63 -38.20 -6.27
CA SER A 18 -1.47 -38.73 -5.53
C SER A 18 -0.12 -38.48 -6.21
N GLY A 19 -0.08 -37.59 -7.21
CA GLY A 19 1.18 -37.16 -7.81
C GLY A 19 2.09 -36.45 -6.79
N ASN A 20 3.27 -36.01 -7.22
CA ASN A 20 4.25 -35.36 -6.33
C ASN A 20 3.61 -34.22 -5.52
N TRP A 21 2.94 -33.28 -6.22
CA TRP A 21 2.24 -32.17 -5.56
C TRP A 21 1.01 -32.60 -4.74
N GLY A 22 0.27 -33.63 -5.19
CA GLY A 22 -0.87 -34.17 -4.43
C GLY A 22 -0.44 -34.77 -3.09
N SER A 23 0.68 -35.51 -3.08
CA SER A 23 1.26 -36.09 -1.86
C SER A 23 1.78 -35.02 -0.91
N THR A 24 2.40 -33.95 -1.43
CA THR A 24 2.84 -32.80 -0.60
C THR A 24 1.64 -32.08 0.05
N ILE A 25 0.57 -31.85 -0.70
CA ILE A 25 -0.65 -31.23 -0.17
C ILE A 25 -1.33 -32.15 0.85
N ALA A 26 -1.39 -33.45 0.59
CA ALA A 26 -1.91 -34.42 1.56
C ALA A 26 -1.12 -34.40 2.88
N LYS A 27 0.22 -34.30 2.84
CA LYS A 27 1.05 -34.11 4.04
C LYS A 27 0.63 -32.86 4.83
N ILE A 28 0.57 -31.70 4.19
CA ILE A 28 0.21 -30.43 4.84
C ILE A 28 -1.18 -30.52 5.50
N VAL A 29 -2.16 -31.01 4.74
CA VAL A 29 -3.55 -31.11 5.19
C VAL A 29 -3.68 -32.12 6.33
N ALA A 30 -2.99 -33.27 6.26
CA ALA A 30 -3.01 -34.27 7.33
C ALA A 30 -2.36 -33.78 8.62
N GLU A 31 -1.29 -32.98 8.55
CA GLU A 31 -0.72 -32.35 9.74
C GLU A 31 -1.69 -31.37 10.40
N ASN A 32 -2.33 -30.51 9.61
CA ASN A 32 -3.24 -29.49 10.14
C ASN A 32 -4.58 -30.07 10.62
N THR A 33 -5.13 -31.08 9.94
CA THR A 33 -6.35 -31.77 10.41
C THR A 33 -6.13 -32.48 11.75
N LYS A 34 -4.91 -33.01 11.98
CA LYS A 34 -4.50 -33.57 13.27
C LYS A 34 -4.31 -32.50 14.34
N GLU A 35 -3.70 -31.36 14.01
CA GLU A 35 -3.48 -30.23 14.94
C GLU A 35 -4.80 -29.52 15.31
N HIS A 36 -5.76 -29.48 14.39
CA HIS A 36 -7.05 -28.80 14.52
C HIS A 36 -8.23 -29.79 14.53
N SER A 37 -8.10 -30.83 15.37
CA SER A 37 -9.10 -31.90 15.52
C SER A 37 -10.44 -31.43 16.10
N ASP A 38 -10.55 -30.18 16.56
CA ASP A 38 -11.81 -29.54 16.96
C ASP A 38 -12.67 -29.14 15.76
N VAL A 39 -12.05 -28.92 14.59
CA VAL A 39 -12.68 -28.42 13.37
C VAL A 39 -12.70 -29.48 12.26
N PHE A 40 -11.68 -30.34 12.20
CA PHE A 40 -11.52 -31.35 11.15
C PHE A 40 -11.55 -32.78 11.69
N GLU A 41 -11.99 -33.72 10.87
CA GLU A 41 -11.69 -35.13 11.10
C GLU A 41 -10.18 -35.36 10.92
N GLU A 42 -9.55 -36.11 11.83
CA GLU A 42 -8.09 -36.33 11.78
C GLU A 42 -7.67 -37.10 10.52
N GLU A 43 -8.51 -38.02 10.04
CA GLU A 43 -8.20 -38.84 8.86
C GLU A 43 -8.37 -38.04 7.56
N VAL A 44 -7.34 -38.07 6.71
CA VAL A 44 -7.35 -37.46 5.37
C VAL A 44 -7.30 -38.54 4.31
N GLN A 45 -8.33 -38.60 3.47
CA GLN A 45 -8.37 -39.50 2.34
C GLN A 45 -7.51 -38.92 1.20
N MET A 46 -6.66 -39.76 0.61
CA MET A 46 -5.90 -39.41 -0.60
C MET A 46 -6.23 -40.42 -1.69
N TRP A 47 -6.91 -39.96 -2.75
CA TRP A 47 -7.17 -40.82 -3.89
C TRP A 47 -5.87 -41.08 -4.65
N VAL A 48 -5.53 -42.36 -4.80
CA VAL A 48 -4.36 -42.85 -5.53
C VAL A 48 -4.87 -43.69 -6.69
N TYR A 49 -4.52 -43.31 -7.92
CA TYR A 49 -4.74 -44.20 -9.06
C TYR A 49 -3.92 -45.48 -8.85
N GLU A 50 -4.59 -46.64 -8.77
CA GLU A 50 -3.93 -47.88 -8.40
C GLU A 50 -2.97 -48.32 -9.50
N GLU A 51 -1.72 -48.53 -9.10
CA GLU A 51 -0.64 -48.99 -9.96
C GLU A 51 0.17 -50.03 -9.23
N GLU A 52 0.64 -51.04 -9.95
CA GLU A 52 1.63 -51.98 -9.42
C GLU A 52 3.02 -51.41 -9.66
N VAL A 53 3.74 -51.12 -8.57
CA VAL A 53 5.06 -50.51 -8.62
C VAL A 53 6.08 -51.39 -7.91
N PRO A 54 7.26 -51.65 -8.50
CA PRO A 54 8.34 -52.27 -7.77
C PRO A 54 8.90 -51.29 -6.73
N ILE A 55 9.28 -51.78 -5.56
CA ILE A 55 10.02 -50.97 -4.59
C ILE A 55 11.47 -50.86 -5.11
N PRO A 56 12.00 -49.63 -5.33
CA PRO A 56 13.38 -49.47 -5.81
C PRO A 56 14.40 -50.16 -4.90
N LYS A 57 15.44 -50.79 -5.46
CA LYS A 57 16.46 -51.54 -4.69
C LYS A 57 17.25 -50.68 -3.70
N ASP A 58 17.32 -49.38 -3.99
CA ASP A 58 17.92 -48.33 -3.17
C ASP A 58 16.94 -47.74 -2.14
N SER A 59 15.66 -48.14 -2.16
CA SER A 59 14.68 -47.76 -1.16
C SER A 59 14.95 -48.48 0.16
N LYS A 60 14.78 -47.76 1.29
CA LYS A 60 14.82 -48.33 2.64
C LYS A 60 13.73 -49.39 2.90
N HIS A 61 12.70 -49.46 2.04
CA HIS A 61 11.60 -50.42 2.14
C HIS A 61 11.79 -51.65 1.24
N TYR A 62 12.92 -51.74 0.53
CA TYR A 62 13.22 -52.88 -0.34
C TYR A 62 13.40 -54.16 0.47
N ASP A 63 12.72 -55.22 0.04
CA ASP A 63 12.84 -56.55 0.63
C ASP A 63 13.12 -57.55 -0.49
N ALA A 64 14.31 -58.14 -0.49
CA ALA A 64 14.73 -59.13 -1.47
C ALA A 64 13.85 -60.40 -1.47
N SER A 65 13.11 -60.66 -0.39
CA SER A 65 12.14 -61.76 -0.30
C SER A 65 10.78 -61.42 -0.96
N ASN A 66 10.54 -60.16 -1.31
CA ASN A 66 9.32 -59.64 -1.92
C ASN A 66 9.63 -58.60 -3.03
N ASP A 67 10.44 -59.02 -4.02
CA ASP A 67 10.93 -58.22 -5.16
C ASP A 67 9.86 -57.97 -6.26
N GLY A 68 8.62 -58.38 -6.03
CA GLY A 68 7.51 -58.23 -6.98
C GLY A 68 6.87 -56.84 -6.96
N PRO A 69 6.20 -56.42 -8.04
CA PRO A 69 5.35 -55.23 -8.04
C PRO A 69 4.28 -55.31 -6.95
N GLN A 70 4.08 -54.21 -6.21
CA GLN A 70 3.08 -54.10 -5.15
C GLN A 70 2.12 -52.94 -5.45
N LYS A 71 0.89 -53.04 -4.97
CA LYS A 71 -0.11 -51.96 -5.08
C LYS A 71 0.39 -50.70 -4.39
N LEU A 72 0.44 -49.58 -5.12
CA LEU A 72 0.93 -48.30 -4.60
C LEU A 72 0.16 -47.84 -3.35
N THR A 73 -1.15 -48.08 -3.30
CA THR A 73 -1.97 -47.77 -2.10
C THR A 73 -1.52 -48.56 -0.88
N SER A 74 -1.19 -49.84 -1.05
CA SER A 74 -0.73 -50.72 0.02
C SER A 74 0.65 -50.31 0.52
N ILE A 75 1.54 -49.88 -0.38
CA ILE A 75 2.86 -49.34 -0.03
C ILE A 75 2.70 -48.05 0.80
N ILE A 76 1.89 -47.09 0.32
CA ILE A 76 1.69 -45.81 1.01
C ILE A 76 1.07 -46.04 2.40
N ASN A 77 0.03 -46.87 2.53
CA ASN A 77 -0.61 -47.11 3.82
C ASN A 77 0.29 -47.89 4.80
N LYS A 78 1.17 -48.77 4.30
CA LYS A 78 2.07 -49.56 5.15
C LYS A 78 3.30 -48.78 5.61
N TYR A 79 3.92 -48.04 4.68
CA TYR A 79 5.21 -47.41 4.91
C TYR A 79 5.13 -45.89 5.10
N HIS A 80 3.93 -45.31 4.91
CA HIS A 80 3.70 -43.87 4.93
C HIS A 80 4.67 -43.11 4.03
N GLU A 81 4.86 -43.62 2.81
CA GLU A 81 5.76 -43.02 1.82
C GLU A 81 5.22 -43.31 0.41
N ASN A 82 5.13 -42.27 -0.41
CA ASN A 82 4.80 -42.43 -1.83
C ASN A 82 6.09 -42.64 -2.62
N VAL A 83 6.57 -43.89 -2.64
CA VAL A 83 7.86 -44.30 -3.22
C VAL A 83 8.00 -43.97 -4.72
N LYS A 84 6.88 -43.77 -5.43
CA LYS A 84 6.88 -43.44 -6.85
C LYS A 84 6.95 -41.94 -7.10
N TYR A 85 6.11 -41.16 -6.42
CA TYR A 85 5.90 -39.75 -6.76
C TYR A 85 6.55 -38.76 -5.79
N LEU A 86 6.82 -39.18 -4.55
CA LEU A 86 7.47 -38.39 -3.51
C LEU A 86 8.38 -39.28 -2.63
N PRO A 87 9.41 -39.92 -3.21
CA PRO A 87 10.29 -40.81 -2.47
C PRO A 87 11.10 -40.07 -1.40
N ASN A 88 11.49 -40.79 -0.35
CA ASN A 88 12.28 -40.31 0.79
C ASN A 88 11.60 -39.24 1.67
N VAL A 89 10.30 -39.00 1.50
CA VAL A 89 9.51 -38.14 2.38
C VAL A 89 8.54 -39.00 3.19
N THR A 90 8.58 -38.85 4.50
CA THR A 90 7.63 -39.52 5.39
C THR A 90 6.31 -38.76 5.40
N LEU A 91 5.22 -39.44 5.08
CA LEU A 91 3.86 -38.94 5.12
C LEU A 91 3.26 -39.15 6.52
N PRO A 92 2.35 -38.27 6.97
CA PRO A 92 1.59 -38.47 8.21
C PRO A 92 0.78 -39.78 8.19
N SER A 93 0.70 -40.46 9.35
CA SER A 93 0.04 -41.76 9.45
C SER A 93 -1.49 -41.70 9.33
N ASN A 94 -2.08 -40.52 9.46
CA ASN A 94 -3.50 -40.24 9.28
C ASN A 94 -3.88 -39.98 7.80
N ILE A 95 -2.95 -40.18 6.85
CA ILE A 95 -3.28 -40.22 5.42
C ILE A 95 -3.66 -41.64 5.03
N ILE A 96 -4.83 -41.79 4.43
CA ILE A 96 -5.33 -43.06 3.90
C ILE A 96 -5.31 -43.02 2.38
N ALA A 97 -4.39 -43.78 1.78
CA ALA A 97 -4.33 -43.99 0.34
C ALA A 97 -5.47 -44.91 -0.11
N ASN A 98 -6.32 -44.41 -0.99
CA ASN A 98 -7.53 -45.08 -1.43
C ASN A 98 -7.55 -45.27 -2.97
N PRO A 99 -7.71 -46.50 -3.49
CA PRO A 99 -7.76 -46.73 -4.93
C PRO A 99 -9.07 -46.28 -5.60
N SER A 100 -10.16 -46.21 -4.83
CA SER A 100 -11.48 -45.84 -5.33
C SER A 100 -11.72 -44.35 -5.10
N VAL A 101 -11.86 -43.60 -6.19
CA VAL A 101 -12.13 -42.16 -6.10
C VAL A 101 -13.50 -41.87 -5.47
N GLU A 102 -14.49 -42.73 -5.73
CA GLU A 102 -15.85 -42.64 -5.18
C GLU A 102 -15.86 -42.89 -3.66
N ASP A 103 -15.11 -43.91 -3.21
CA ASP A 103 -14.97 -44.21 -1.79
C ASP A 103 -14.19 -43.11 -1.04
N ALA A 104 -13.11 -42.62 -1.65
CA ALA A 104 -12.25 -41.59 -1.07
C ALA A 104 -12.98 -40.27 -0.78
N VAL A 105 -13.94 -39.87 -1.62
CA VAL A 105 -14.71 -38.63 -1.44
C VAL A 105 -15.96 -38.80 -0.57
N SER A 106 -16.28 -40.04 -0.18
CA SER A 106 -17.52 -40.34 0.52
C SER A 106 -17.60 -39.58 1.85
N ASN A 107 -18.68 -38.82 2.02
CA ASN A 107 -18.95 -37.93 3.15
C ASN A 107 -17.95 -36.76 3.33
N SER A 108 -17.09 -36.51 2.35
CA SER A 108 -16.12 -35.40 2.43
C SER A 108 -16.78 -34.06 2.14
N THR A 109 -16.54 -33.10 3.02
CA THR A 109 -17.05 -31.73 2.89
C THR A 109 -16.09 -30.81 2.16
N ILE A 110 -14.79 -31.13 2.16
CA ILE A 110 -13.75 -30.38 1.47
C ILE A 110 -13.03 -31.33 0.51
N LEU A 111 -12.98 -30.96 -0.77
CA LEU A 111 -12.30 -31.70 -1.83
C LEU A 111 -11.15 -30.86 -2.39
N ILE A 112 -9.94 -31.41 -2.41
CA ILE A 112 -8.75 -30.70 -2.90
C ILE A 112 -8.27 -31.41 -4.16
N PHE A 113 -8.32 -30.74 -5.30
CA PHE A 113 -8.06 -31.34 -6.61
C PHE A 113 -6.60 -31.14 -7.04
N ASN A 114 -5.85 -32.23 -7.13
CA ASN A 114 -4.42 -32.28 -7.47
C ASN A 114 -4.14 -33.31 -8.57
N LEU A 115 -4.93 -33.28 -9.64
CA LEU A 115 -4.77 -34.19 -10.78
C LEU A 115 -4.27 -33.47 -12.05
N PRO A 116 -3.61 -34.18 -12.97
CA PRO A 116 -3.36 -33.66 -14.30
C PRO A 116 -4.66 -33.24 -15.00
N HIS A 117 -4.68 -32.05 -15.62
CA HIS A 117 -5.88 -31.44 -16.18
C HIS A 117 -6.66 -32.34 -17.16
N GLN A 118 -5.96 -33.16 -17.95
CA GLN A 118 -6.54 -34.12 -18.90
C GLN A 118 -7.49 -35.15 -18.25
N PHE A 119 -7.41 -35.35 -16.93
CA PHE A 119 -8.27 -36.29 -16.20
C PHE A 119 -9.48 -35.61 -15.53
N ILE A 120 -9.57 -34.27 -15.51
CA ILE A 120 -10.66 -33.54 -14.84
C ILE A 120 -12.03 -34.03 -15.32
N GLY A 121 -12.27 -34.05 -16.64
CA GLY A 121 -13.57 -34.45 -17.17
C GLY A 121 -13.98 -35.89 -16.80
N ARG A 122 -13.03 -36.83 -16.81
CA ARG A 122 -13.30 -38.23 -16.43
C ARG A 122 -13.59 -38.36 -14.94
N ILE A 123 -12.77 -37.73 -14.10
CA ILE A 123 -12.89 -37.80 -12.64
C ILE A 123 -14.15 -37.08 -12.18
N SER A 124 -14.45 -35.88 -12.70
CA SER A 124 -15.69 -35.17 -12.36
C SER A 124 -16.93 -36.02 -12.67
N LYS A 125 -16.93 -36.75 -13.80
CA LYS A 125 -18.03 -37.65 -14.15
C LYS A 125 -18.15 -38.86 -13.22
N GLN A 126 -17.04 -39.41 -12.71
CA GLN A 126 -17.08 -40.50 -11.72
C GLN A 126 -17.61 -40.01 -10.36
N LEU A 127 -17.25 -38.79 -9.99
CA LEU A 127 -17.65 -38.17 -8.73
C LEU A 127 -19.11 -37.67 -8.73
N GLU A 128 -19.73 -37.51 -9.89
CA GLU A 128 -21.13 -37.11 -10.03
C GLU A 128 -22.04 -38.08 -9.26
N GLY A 129 -22.83 -37.55 -8.33
CA GLY A 129 -23.71 -38.33 -7.46
C GLY A 129 -23.05 -39.02 -6.25
N HIS A 130 -21.71 -38.97 -6.14
CA HIS A 130 -20.95 -39.60 -5.05
C HIS A 130 -20.38 -38.61 -4.02
N ILE A 131 -20.53 -37.30 -4.26
CA ILE A 131 -20.09 -36.25 -3.33
C ILE A 131 -21.27 -35.67 -2.53
N LEU A 132 -20.98 -35.07 -1.37
CA LEU A 132 -21.99 -34.31 -0.64
C LEU A 132 -22.43 -33.09 -1.47
N PRO A 133 -23.75 -32.80 -1.54
CA PRO A 133 -24.27 -31.70 -2.37
C PRO A 133 -23.83 -30.31 -1.87
N TYR A 134 -23.33 -30.21 -0.65
CA TYR A 134 -22.78 -28.99 -0.05
C TYR A 134 -21.26 -29.04 0.12
N ALA A 135 -20.57 -29.99 -0.51
CA ALA A 135 -19.10 -30.02 -0.52
C ALA A 135 -18.54 -28.77 -1.20
N ARG A 136 -17.29 -28.41 -0.88
CA ARG A 136 -16.54 -27.32 -1.50
C ARG A 136 -15.18 -27.78 -1.98
N GLY A 137 -14.71 -27.18 -3.07
CA GLY A 137 -13.47 -27.52 -3.74
C GLY A 137 -12.37 -26.49 -3.54
N ILE A 138 -11.11 -26.94 -3.57
CA ILE A 138 -9.94 -26.11 -3.89
C ILE A 138 -9.20 -26.79 -5.04
N SER A 139 -9.04 -26.09 -6.16
CA SER A 139 -8.24 -26.58 -7.28
C SER A 139 -6.78 -26.16 -7.12
N CYS A 140 -5.88 -27.14 -7.03
CA CYS A 140 -4.44 -26.91 -7.10
C CYS A 140 -3.89 -27.10 -8.52
N ILE A 141 -4.78 -27.16 -9.52
CA ILE A 141 -4.43 -27.47 -10.91
C ILE A 141 -4.06 -26.17 -11.63
N LYS A 142 -2.80 -26.09 -12.06
CA LYS A 142 -2.27 -24.95 -12.82
C LYS A 142 -2.66 -25.07 -14.30
N GLY A 143 -3.31 -24.05 -14.86
CA GLY A 143 -3.66 -23.97 -16.27
C GLY A 143 -5.07 -23.42 -16.51
N VAL A 144 -5.45 -23.35 -17.79
CA VAL A 144 -6.76 -22.89 -18.26
C VAL A 144 -7.28 -23.88 -19.30
N ASN A 145 -8.60 -23.94 -19.46
CA ASN A 145 -9.23 -24.68 -20.54
C ASN A 145 -9.72 -23.69 -21.59
N VAL A 146 -9.25 -23.86 -22.83
CA VAL A 146 -9.50 -22.91 -23.91
C VAL A 146 -10.18 -23.62 -25.08
N THR A 147 -11.24 -23.00 -25.58
CA THR A 147 -11.92 -23.34 -26.82
C THR A 147 -11.72 -22.22 -27.83
N ALA A 148 -12.08 -22.46 -29.10
CA ALA A 148 -11.94 -21.47 -30.16
C ALA A 148 -12.68 -20.14 -29.90
N SER A 149 -13.64 -20.08 -28.96
CA SER A 149 -14.39 -18.87 -28.63
C SER A 149 -14.33 -18.44 -27.17
N GLU A 150 -14.00 -19.35 -26.25
CA GLU A 150 -14.07 -19.11 -24.81
C GLU A 150 -12.87 -19.68 -24.05
N ILE A 151 -12.45 -18.95 -23.02
CA ILE A 151 -11.53 -19.42 -21.99
C ILE A 151 -12.30 -19.66 -20.69
N SER A 152 -11.97 -20.76 -20.03
CA SER A 152 -12.57 -21.23 -18.77
C SER A 152 -11.46 -21.66 -17.80
N LEU A 153 -11.73 -21.53 -16.50
CA LEU A 153 -10.77 -21.91 -15.44
C LEU A 153 -11.04 -23.33 -14.96
N PHE A 154 -10.01 -24.06 -14.53
CA PHE A 154 -10.21 -25.42 -14.02
C PHE A 154 -11.04 -25.47 -12.73
N SER A 155 -10.95 -24.45 -11.88
CA SER A 155 -11.83 -24.30 -10.71
C SER A 155 -13.30 -24.24 -11.12
N GLU A 156 -13.61 -23.45 -12.15
CA GLU A 156 -14.95 -23.35 -12.73
C GLU A 156 -15.41 -24.66 -13.36
N TRP A 157 -14.56 -25.29 -14.16
CA TRP A 157 -14.90 -26.55 -14.82
C TRP A 157 -15.18 -27.68 -13.82
N ILE A 158 -14.40 -27.75 -12.72
CA ILE A 158 -14.66 -28.68 -11.62
C ILE A 158 -15.99 -28.33 -10.93
N GLY A 159 -16.21 -27.05 -10.63
CA GLY A 159 -17.42 -26.60 -9.95
C GLY A 159 -18.69 -26.86 -10.76
N GLU A 160 -18.68 -26.56 -12.06
CA GLU A 160 -19.76 -26.84 -13.00
C GLU A 160 -20.02 -28.34 -13.14
N GLY A 161 -18.97 -29.15 -13.28
CA GLY A 161 -19.11 -30.60 -13.45
C GLY A 161 -19.64 -31.33 -12.22
N LEU A 162 -19.45 -30.76 -11.03
CA LEU A 162 -19.80 -31.40 -9.76
C LEU A 162 -20.96 -30.74 -9.01
N GLY A 163 -21.41 -29.56 -9.45
CA GLY A 163 -22.46 -28.82 -8.75
C GLY A 163 -21.98 -28.16 -7.45
N ILE A 164 -20.68 -27.87 -7.31
CA ILE A 164 -20.08 -27.31 -6.09
C ILE A 164 -19.29 -26.03 -6.37
N TYR A 165 -19.03 -25.23 -5.35
CA TYR A 165 -18.12 -24.09 -5.46
C TYR A 165 -16.68 -24.54 -5.28
N CYS A 166 -15.77 -24.07 -6.14
CA CYS A 166 -14.37 -24.43 -6.11
C CYS A 166 -13.47 -23.19 -6.17
N GLY A 167 -12.65 -22.99 -5.14
CA GLY A 167 -11.56 -22.00 -5.14
C GLY A 167 -10.33 -22.50 -5.90
N ALA A 168 -9.23 -21.75 -5.79
CA ALA A 168 -7.96 -22.06 -6.46
C ALA A 168 -6.75 -21.83 -5.55
N LEU A 169 -5.69 -22.63 -5.72
CA LEU A 169 -4.41 -22.47 -5.05
C LEU A 169 -3.29 -22.36 -6.10
N SER A 170 -2.49 -21.30 -6.00
CA SER A 170 -1.27 -21.15 -6.80
C SER A 170 -0.22 -20.36 -6.04
N GLY A 171 1.03 -20.47 -6.48
CA GLY A 171 2.18 -19.86 -5.82
C GLY A 171 3.48 -20.48 -6.27
N ALA A 172 4.60 -19.91 -5.79
CA ALA A 172 5.96 -20.39 -5.97
C ALA A 172 6.19 -21.72 -5.23
N ASN A 173 5.47 -22.77 -5.63
CA ASN A 173 5.34 -24.01 -4.88
C ASN A 173 6.12 -25.13 -5.56
N ILE A 174 7.36 -25.34 -5.13
CA ILE A 174 8.17 -26.49 -5.52
C ILE A 174 7.88 -27.64 -4.55
N ALA A 175 7.15 -28.65 -5.04
CA ALA A 175 6.59 -29.72 -4.22
C ALA A 175 7.62 -30.46 -3.33
N ASN A 176 8.79 -30.81 -3.89
CA ASN A 176 9.85 -31.48 -3.13
C ASN A 176 10.44 -30.57 -2.04
N GLU A 177 10.54 -29.26 -2.26
CA GLU A 177 11.08 -28.34 -1.25
C GLU A 177 10.13 -28.23 -0.06
N ILE A 178 8.84 -28.06 -0.36
CA ILE A 178 7.78 -27.96 0.63
C ILE A 178 7.62 -29.27 1.41
N ALA A 179 7.71 -30.41 0.73
CA ALA A 179 7.66 -31.72 1.37
C ALA A 179 8.83 -31.94 2.35
N ASN A 180 9.97 -31.30 2.10
CA ASN A 180 11.14 -31.26 2.98
C ASN A 180 11.13 -30.02 3.91
N GLU A 181 9.97 -29.39 4.08
CA GLU A 181 9.74 -28.29 5.03
C GLU A 181 10.61 -27.05 4.78
N LYS A 182 11.06 -26.87 3.53
CA LYS A 182 11.67 -25.60 3.12
C LYS A 182 10.57 -24.56 2.94
N TRP A 183 10.89 -23.35 3.39
CA TRP A 183 9.96 -22.24 3.39
C TRP A 183 9.49 -21.86 1.98
N CYS A 184 8.18 -21.65 1.81
CA CYS A 184 7.61 -20.95 0.67
C CYS A 184 6.34 -20.18 1.05
N GLU A 185 5.96 -19.26 0.18
CA GLU A 185 4.67 -18.58 0.20
C GLU A 185 3.74 -19.13 -0.88
N THR A 186 2.45 -19.21 -0.57
CA THR A 186 1.38 -19.56 -1.51
C THR A 186 0.20 -18.62 -1.36
N THR A 187 -0.62 -18.54 -2.41
CA THR A 187 -1.88 -17.80 -2.40
C THR A 187 -3.04 -18.76 -2.66
N ILE A 188 -4.04 -18.73 -1.78
CA ILE A 188 -5.30 -19.45 -1.95
C ILE A 188 -6.40 -18.44 -2.19
N ALA A 189 -7.08 -18.58 -3.31
CA ALA A 189 -8.28 -17.83 -3.61
C ALA A 189 -9.54 -18.63 -3.27
N TYR A 190 -10.40 -18.03 -2.45
CA TYR A 190 -11.71 -18.58 -2.13
C TYR A 190 -12.65 -17.41 -1.80
N ASP A 191 -13.68 -17.19 -2.61
CA ASP A 191 -14.70 -16.17 -2.33
C ASP A 191 -15.97 -16.87 -1.83
N PRO A 192 -16.26 -16.84 -0.51
CA PRO A 192 -17.37 -17.61 0.03
C PRO A 192 -18.69 -17.26 -0.66
N PRO A 193 -19.41 -18.23 -1.22
CA PRO A 193 -20.69 -17.94 -1.88
C PRO A 193 -21.66 -17.35 -0.85
N PRO A 194 -22.57 -16.42 -1.25
CA PRO A 194 -23.43 -15.69 -0.31
C PRO A 194 -24.22 -16.57 0.67
N MET A 195 -24.61 -17.77 0.24
CA MET A 195 -25.34 -18.75 1.05
C MET A 195 -24.51 -19.43 2.15
N ASP A 196 -23.19 -19.43 2.03
CA ASP A 196 -22.27 -19.94 3.05
C ASP A 196 -21.74 -18.80 3.94
N SER A 197 -21.96 -17.54 3.55
CA SER A 197 -21.57 -16.37 4.33
C SER A 197 -22.49 -16.24 5.55
N ARG A 198 -21.94 -16.49 6.74
CA ARG A 198 -22.67 -16.42 8.01
C ARG A 198 -22.38 -15.17 8.84
N ALA A 199 -21.86 -14.11 8.22
CA ALA A 199 -21.66 -12.83 8.87
C ALA A 199 -22.75 -11.81 8.44
N PRO A 200 -23.48 -11.18 9.38
CA PRO A 200 -24.02 -9.86 9.14
C PRO A 200 -22.85 -8.87 9.14
N THR A 201 -22.62 -8.13 8.06
CA THR A 201 -21.60 -7.09 8.06
C THR A 201 -22.18 -5.80 8.66
N PRO A 202 -21.71 -5.36 9.84
CA PRO A 202 -21.43 -3.95 10.07
C PRO A 202 -19.91 -3.77 10.16
N SER A 203 -19.31 -3.19 9.14
CA SER A 203 -17.91 -2.75 9.16
C SER A 203 -17.88 -1.23 9.34
N GLY A 204 -17.92 -0.78 10.59
CA GLY A 204 -17.68 0.62 10.98
C GLY A 204 -18.17 0.93 12.40
N PRO A 205 -17.46 1.75 13.20
CA PRO A 205 -17.99 2.30 14.43
C PRO A 205 -18.77 3.58 14.11
N SER A 206 -20.03 3.48 13.70
CA SER A 206 -21.02 4.56 13.78
C SER A 206 -22.43 4.03 13.48
N PRO A 207 -23.46 4.42 14.25
CA PRO A 207 -24.84 4.12 13.93
C PRO A 207 -25.38 5.20 13.00
N SER A 208 -25.15 5.06 11.69
CA SER A 208 -25.91 5.83 10.71
C SER A 208 -26.85 4.90 9.96
N SER A 209 -28.14 5.17 10.12
CA SER A 209 -29.25 4.48 9.49
C SER A 209 -29.13 4.55 7.97
N SER A 210 -28.50 3.54 7.36
CA SER A 210 -28.65 3.28 5.94
C SER A 210 -29.97 2.53 5.76
N GLN A 211 -30.83 2.98 4.85
CA GLN A 211 -32.00 2.23 4.42
C GLN A 211 -31.53 0.97 3.67
N VAL A 212 -31.16 -0.07 4.42
CA VAL A 212 -31.03 -1.41 3.88
C VAL A 212 -32.44 -1.90 3.61
N ASN A 213 -32.73 -2.23 2.36
CA ASN A 213 -33.99 -2.84 1.98
C ASN A 213 -34.04 -4.25 2.64
N LEU A 214 -34.73 -4.37 3.78
CA LEU A 214 -34.77 -5.55 4.65
C LEU A 214 -35.47 -6.79 4.01
N THR A 215 -35.84 -6.73 2.73
CA THR A 215 -36.46 -7.82 1.97
C THR A 215 -35.48 -8.66 1.15
N ILE A 216 -34.18 -8.31 1.10
CA ILE A 216 -33.16 -9.11 0.40
C ILE A 216 -32.13 -9.57 1.43
N THR A 217 -32.17 -10.85 1.78
CA THR A 217 -31.15 -11.52 2.61
C THR A 217 -29.95 -11.92 1.74
N PRO A 218 -28.75 -12.16 2.30
CA PRO A 218 -27.63 -12.77 1.55
C PRO A 218 -27.99 -14.10 0.86
N ALA A 219 -29.02 -14.80 1.37
CA ALA A 219 -29.56 -16.01 0.74
C ALA A 219 -30.33 -15.73 -0.57
N ASP A 220 -30.72 -14.48 -0.84
CA ASP A 220 -31.40 -14.04 -2.05
C ASP A 220 -30.43 -13.54 -3.15
N GLN A 221 -29.11 -13.51 -2.87
CA GLN A 221 -28.09 -13.14 -3.85
C GLN A 221 -27.64 -14.37 -4.66
N GLU A 222 -27.79 -14.31 -5.98
CA GLU A 222 -27.31 -15.36 -6.88
C GLU A 222 -25.77 -15.43 -6.87
N HIS A 223 -25.22 -16.64 -6.73
CA HIS A 223 -23.79 -16.92 -6.85
C HIS A 223 -23.30 -16.52 -8.24
N LYS A 224 -22.16 -15.80 -8.31
CA LYS A 224 -21.54 -15.35 -9.55
C LYS A 224 -20.37 -16.25 -9.97
N ASP A 225 -20.21 -16.43 -11.27
CA ASP A 225 -19.08 -17.11 -11.89
C ASP A 225 -17.81 -16.22 -11.89
N VAL A 226 -16.68 -16.75 -12.35
CA VAL A 226 -15.40 -16.02 -12.32
C VAL A 226 -15.33 -14.89 -13.35
N LYS A 227 -16.37 -14.70 -14.17
CA LYS A 227 -16.55 -13.56 -15.08
C LYS A 227 -17.56 -12.55 -14.54
N GLY A 228 -18.08 -12.75 -13.32
CA GLY A 228 -19.04 -11.88 -12.64
C GLY A 228 -20.50 -12.08 -13.06
N LYS A 229 -20.79 -13.08 -13.90
CA LYS A 229 -22.16 -13.40 -14.36
C LYS A 229 -22.86 -14.34 -13.38
N PRO A 230 -24.20 -14.41 -13.35
CA PRO A 230 -24.91 -15.44 -12.60
C PRO A 230 -24.41 -16.83 -12.97
N SER A 231 -23.97 -17.59 -11.96
CA SER A 231 -23.41 -18.93 -12.15
C SER A 231 -24.49 -19.91 -12.57
N LYS A 232 -24.15 -20.83 -13.48
CA LYS A 232 -25.03 -21.96 -13.86
C LYS A 232 -25.15 -22.99 -12.74
N VAL A 233 -24.25 -22.94 -11.76
CA VAL A 233 -24.18 -23.90 -10.66
C VAL A 233 -25.15 -23.52 -9.56
N LYS A 234 -26.12 -24.40 -9.29
CA LYS A 234 -27.03 -24.27 -8.15
C LYS A 234 -26.40 -24.90 -6.91
N LEU A 235 -25.77 -24.07 -6.10
CA LEU A 235 -25.11 -24.49 -4.87
C LEU A 235 -26.11 -24.85 -3.77
N LYS A 236 -25.74 -25.78 -2.89
CA LYS A 236 -26.46 -26.07 -1.64
C LYS A 236 -25.69 -25.48 -0.46
N PRO A 237 -26.35 -24.81 0.52
CA PRO A 237 -25.66 -24.21 1.65
C PRO A 237 -24.97 -25.27 2.51
N VAL A 238 -23.81 -24.93 3.05
CA VAL A 238 -23.15 -25.75 4.08
C VAL A 238 -24.05 -25.79 5.33
N PRO A 239 -24.35 -26.97 5.91
CA PRO A 239 -25.19 -27.09 7.11
C PRO A 239 -24.60 -26.36 8.34
N SER A 240 -25.46 -25.79 9.19
CA SER A 240 -25.08 -24.90 10.30
C SER A 240 -24.33 -25.58 11.45
N ASP A 241 -24.39 -26.90 11.51
CA ASP A 241 -23.68 -27.78 12.43
C ASP A 241 -22.20 -27.96 12.09
N TYR A 242 -21.75 -27.50 10.90
CA TYR A 242 -20.33 -27.41 10.53
C TYR A 242 -19.78 -25.99 10.74
N PRO A 243 -18.47 -25.87 11.01
CA PRO A 243 -17.73 -24.62 10.89
C PRO A 243 -17.95 -23.93 9.52
N PRO A 244 -17.85 -22.59 9.44
CA PRO A 244 -17.97 -21.89 8.16
C PRO A 244 -16.75 -22.17 7.26
N LEU A 245 -16.99 -22.39 5.97
CA LEU A 245 -15.94 -22.50 4.95
C LEU A 245 -15.55 -21.10 4.48
N ASP A 246 -14.67 -20.43 5.24
CA ASP A 246 -14.19 -19.08 4.98
C ASP A 246 -12.66 -19.00 4.89
N HIS A 247 -12.11 -17.79 4.72
CA HIS A 247 -10.67 -17.57 4.65
C HIS A 247 -9.92 -18.08 5.88
N ALA A 248 -10.49 -17.94 7.08
CA ALA A 248 -9.84 -18.39 8.30
C ALA A 248 -9.75 -19.91 8.34
N LEU A 249 -10.81 -20.61 7.94
CA LEU A 249 -10.83 -22.07 7.91
C LEU A 249 -9.85 -22.64 6.87
N PHE A 250 -9.88 -22.12 5.64
CA PHE A 250 -8.93 -22.57 4.60
C PHE A 250 -7.50 -22.22 4.94
N LYS A 251 -7.25 -21.06 5.54
CA LYS A 251 -5.90 -20.75 6.06
C LYS A 251 -5.47 -21.77 7.11
N THR A 252 -6.34 -22.11 8.05
CA THR A 252 -6.07 -23.13 9.08
C THR A 252 -5.76 -24.49 8.45
N LEU A 253 -6.50 -24.88 7.41
CA LEU A 253 -6.31 -26.16 6.72
C LEU A 253 -4.95 -26.28 6.01
N PHE A 254 -4.46 -25.20 5.39
CA PHE A 254 -3.27 -25.24 4.55
C PHE A 254 -2.02 -24.65 5.19
N TYR A 255 -2.13 -23.76 6.17
CA TYR A 255 -0.99 -23.01 6.70
C TYR A 255 -0.03 -23.91 7.48
N ARG A 256 1.27 -23.82 7.19
CA ARG A 256 2.37 -24.36 8.03
C ARG A 256 3.45 -23.29 8.18
N PRO A 257 4.34 -23.36 9.19
CA PRO A 257 5.49 -22.45 9.31
C PRO A 257 6.37 -22.38 8.05
N TYR A 258 6.44 -23.47 7.29
CA TYR A 258 7.17 -23.56 6.02
C TYR A 258 6.28 -23.39 4.76
N PHE A 259 4.96 -23.28 4.92
CA PHE A 259 4.00 -23.12 3.82
C PHE A 259 3.05 -21.99 4.17
N HIS A 260 3.51 -20.76 3.93
CA HIS A 260 2.83 -19.56 4.37
C HIS A 260 1.69 -19.20 3.41
N VAL A 261 0.45 -19.22 3.92
CA VAL A 261 -0.76 -19.04 3.12
C VAL A 261 -1.27 -17.60 3.21
N ARG A 262 -1.39 -16.94 2.06
CA ARG A 262 -2.15 -15.70 1.86
C ARG A 262 -3.52 -16.04 1.25
N MET A 263 -4.58 -15.51 1.84
CA MET A 263 -5.95 -15.72 1.35
C MET A 263 -6.41 -14.50 0.55
N VAL A 264 -7.05 -14.74 -0.59
CA VAL A 264 -7.69 -13.69 -1.42
C VAL A 264 -9.07 -14.16 -1.90
N SER A 265 -9.92 -13.25 -2.36
CA SER A 265 -11.20 -13.61 -3.02
C SER A 265 -11.06 -13.77 -4.54
N ASP A 266 -9.91 -13.40 -5.13
CA ASP A 266 -9.72 -13.38 -6.58
C ASP A 266 -9.34 -14.76 -7.15
N VAL A 267 -10.35 -15.63 -7.33
CA VAL A 267 -10.18 -16.98 -7.90
C VAL A 267 -9.66 -16.93 -9.34
N ALA A 268 -10.12 -15.96 -10.12
CA ALA A 268 -9.68 -15.79 -11.50
C ALA A 268 -8.21 -15.41 -11.59
N GLY A 269 -7.77 -14.42 -10.81
CA GLY A 269 -6.40 -13.94 -10.77
C GLY A 269 -5.42 -15.02 -10.31
N VAL A 270 -5.74 -15.79 -9.26
CA VAL A 270 -4.87 -16.89 -8.80
C VAL A 270 -4.75 -18.00 -9.84
N SER A 271 -5.86 -18.36 -10.50
CA SER A 271 -5.87 -19.40 -11.55
C SER A 271 -5.09 -18.95 -12.79
N LEU A 272 -5.31 -17.71 -13.26
CA LEU A 272 -4.63 -17.14 -14.41
C LEU A 272 -3.15 -16.89 -14.15
N GLY A 273 -2.82 -16.36 -12.97
CA GLY A 273 -1.45 -16.20 -12.50
C GLY A 273 -0.71 -17.53 -12.57
N GLY A 274 -1.37 -18.59 -12.09
CA GLY A 274 -0.92 -19.98 -12.16
C GLY A 274 -0.89 -20.61 -13.55
N ALA A 275 -1.53 -20.07 -14.58
CA ALA A 275 -1.53 -20.63 -15.93
C ALA A 275 -0.54 -19.89 -16.85
N LEU A 276 -0.71 -18.57 -16.95
CA LEU A 276 -0.06 -17.72 -17.94
C LEU A 276 1.44 -17.57 -17.71
N LYS A 277 1.90 -17.66 -16.45
CA LYS A 277 3.33 -17.64 -16.12
C LYS A 277 4.15 -18.72 -16.83
N ASN A 278 3.52 -19.84 -17.20
CA ASN A 278 4.20 -20.95 -17.87
C ASN A 278 4.64 -20.54 -19.29
N ILE A 279 3.85 -19.70 -19.96
CA ILE A 279 4.19 -19.14 -21.27
C ILE A 279 5.44 -18.25 -21.13
N VAL A 280 5.46 -17.40 -20.11
CA VAL A 280 6.58 -16.50 -19.81
C VAL A 280 7.83 -17.28 -19.43
N ALA A 281 7.70 -18.37 -18.66
CA ALA A 281 8.81 -19.24 -18.27
C ALA A 281 9.47 -19.91 -19.49
N ILE A 282 8.69 -20.34 -20.48
CA ILE A 282 9.24 -20.84 -21.74
C ILE A 282 10.03 -19.74 -22.46
N ALA A 283 9.47 -18.54 -22.57
CA ALA A 283 10.15 -17.41 -23.20
C ALA A 283 11.47 -17.05 -22.49
N ALA A 284 11.49 -17.04 -21.15
CA ALA A 284 12.69 -16.84 -20.36
C ALA A 284 13.74 -17.93 -20.62
N GLY A 285 13.33 -19.19 -20.75
CA GLY A 285 14.24 -20.31 -21.07
C GLY A 285 14.85 -20.17 -22.47
N PHE A 286 14.07 -19.70 -23.44
CA PHE A 286 14.57 -19.38 -24.78
C PHE A 286 15.59 -18.25 -24.80
N VAL A 287 15.44 -17.24 -23.94
CA VAL A 287 16.40 -16.13 -23.79
C VAL A 287 17.70 -16.63 -23.18
N GLU A 288 17.60 -17.44 -22.12
CA GLU A 288 18.74 -18.03 -21.42
C GLU A 288 19.54 -18.98 -22.34
N GLY A 289 18.88 -19.91 -23.01
CA GLY A 289 19.55 -20.87 -23.90
C GLY A 289 20.23 -20.21 -25.11
N ARG A 290 19.85 -18.97 -25.46
CA ARG A 290 20.52 -18.16 -26.49
C ARG A 290 21.69 -17.32 -25.97
N GLY A 291 21.94 -17.32 -24.66
CA GLY A 291 23.00 -16.52 -24.05
C GLY A 291 22.75 -15.01 -24.08
N TRP A 292 21.49 -14.56 -24.10
CA TRP A 292 21.14 -13.13 -24.17
C TRP A 292 21.28 -12.37 -22.84
N GLY A 293 21.61 -13.09 -21.75
CA GLY A 293 21.91 -12.53 -20.44
C GLY A 293 20.69 -12.16 -19.59
N ASP A 294 20.96 -11.86 -18.32
CA ASP A 294 19.92 -11.64 -17.30
C ASP A 294 19.06 -10.40 -17.56
N ASN A 295 19.61 -9.35 -18.19
CA ASN A 295 18.85 -8.15 -18.54
C ASN A 295 17.71 -8.46 -19.52
N ALA A 296 17.97 -9.29 -20.54
CA ALA A 296 16.94 -9.71 -21.49
C ALA A 296 15.90 -10.62 -20.83
N LYS A 297 16.34 -11.52 -19.94
CA LYS A 297 15.45 -12.41 -19.18
C LYS A 297 14.52 -11.61 -18.28
N ALA A 298 15.05 -10.63 -17.54
CA ALA A 298 14.27 -9.72 -16.70
C ALA A 298 13.27 -8.89 -17.52
N ALA A 299 13.66 -8.41 -18.71
CA ALA A 299 12.75 -7.70 -19.61
C ALA A 299 11.58 -8.57 -20.07
N VAL A 300 11.84 -9.82 -20.45
CA VAL A 300 10.79 -10.79 -20.83
C VAL A 300 9.86 -11.11 -19.65
N MET A 301 10.42 -11.30 -18.45
CA MET A 301 9.63 -11.53 -17.24
C MET A 301 8.71 -10.34 -16.93
N ARG A 302 9.23 -9.10 -17.01
CA ARG A 302 8.43 -7.88 -16.83
C ARG A 302 7.32 -7.77 -17.85
N VAL A 303 7.62 -7.94 -19.14
CA VAL A 303 6.61 -7.87 -20.22
C VAL A 303 5.56 -8.97 -20.03
N GLY A 304 5.98 -10.18 -19.70
CA GLY A 304 5.09 -11.29 -19.42
C GLY A 304 4.15 -11.01 -18.25
N LEU A 305 4.64 -10.44 -17.15
CA LEU A 305 3.79 -10.03 -16.03
C LEU A 305 2.73 -9.01 -16.46
N LEU A 306 3.08 -8.04 -17.30
CA LEU A 306 2.14 -7.05 -17.82
C LEU A 306 1.10 -7.68 -18.76
N GLU A 307 1.49 -8.64 -19.59
CA GLU A 307 0.56 -9.41 -20.41
C GLU A 307 -0.40 -10.26 -19.57
N MET A 308 0.08 -10.87 -18.48
CA MET A 308 -0.77 -11.60 -17.53
C MET A 308 -1.84 -10.69 -16.93
N VAL A 309 -1.45 -9.50 -16.45
CA VAL A 309 -2.38 -8.50 -15.90
C VAL A 309 -3.38 -8.02 -16.96
N LYS A 310 -2.90 -7.68 -18.16
CA LYS A 310 -3.74 -7.21 -19.27
C LYS A 310 -4.77 -8.28 -19.63
N PHE A 311 -4.33 -9.53 -19.75
CA PHE A 311 -5.18 -10.67 -20.08
C PHE A 311 -6.27 -10.89 -19.03
N GLY A 312 -5.89 -10.88 -17.74
CA GLY A 312 -6.85 -11.00 -16.64
C GLY A 312 -7.90 -9.90 -16.65
N LYS A 313 -7.49 -8.63 -16.82
CA LYS A 313 -8.44 -7.52 -16.88
C LYS A 313 -9.34 -7.53 -18.11
N GLU A 314 -8.80 -7.89 -19.28
CA GLU A 314 -9.56 -7.84 -20.52
C GLU A 314 -10.61 -8.95 -20.60
N PHE A 315 -10.31 -10.15 -20.10
CA PHE A 315 -11.20 -11.31 -20.23
C PHE A 315 -11.95 -11.69 -18.95
N PHE A 316 -11.56 -11.16 -17.79
CA PHE A 316 -12.12 -11.47 -16.47
C PHE A 316 -12.20 -10.22 -15.54
N GLY A 317 -12.26 -9.02 -16.11
CA GLY A 317 -12.11 -7.76 -15.36
C GLY A 317 -13.14 -7.45 -14.29
N GLU A 318 -14.27 -8.17 -14.22
CA GLU A 318 -15.26 -8.00 -13.15
C GLU A 318 -14.81 -8.61 -11.81
N THR A 319 -13.93 -9.63 -11.85
CA THR A 319 -13.51 -10.38 -10.65
C THR A 319 -12.00 -10.30 -10.40
N VAL A 320 -11.22 -10.03 -11.45
CA VAL A 320 -9.77 -10.01 -11.38
C VAL A 320 -9.23 -8.71 -10.77
N HIS A 321 -8.34 -8.86 -9.79
CA HIS A 321 -7.59 -7.77 -9.18
C HIS A 321 -6.14 -7.75 -9.66
N THR A 322 -5.63 -6.55 -9.96
CA THR A 322 -4.23 -6.36 -10.39
C THR A 322 -3.24 -6.87 -9.34
N GLY A 323 -3.55 -6.63 -8.05
CA GLY A 323 -2.72 -7.01 -6.92
C GLY A 323 -2.43 -8.51 -6.87
N THR A 324 -3.35 -9.37 -7.34
CA THR A 324 -3.16 -10.82 -7.40
C THR A 324 -1.98 -11.22 -8.29
N PHE A 325 -1.64 -10.42 -9.30
CA PHE A 325 -0.46 -10.67 -10.14
C PHE A 325 0.81 -10.02 -9.59
N THR A 326 0.70 -8.86 -8.93
CA THR A 326 1.85 -8.01 -8.59
C THR A 326 2.30 -8.13 -7.14
N GLU A 327 1.41 -8.50 -6.23
CA GLU A 327 1.63 -8.50 -4.78
C GLU A 327 1.56 -9.92 -4.19
N GLU A 328 0.78 -10.81 -4.81
CA GLU A 328 0.55 -12.18 -4.32
C GLU A 328 1.54 -13.21 -4.91
N SER A 329 1.80 -14.28 -4.15
CA SER A 329 2.71 -15.36 -4.56
C SER A 329 2.27 -16.05 -5.85
N ALA A 330 0.95 -16.22 -6.07
CA ALA A 330 0.38 -16.77 -7.30
C ALA A 330 0.75 -16.01 -8.58
N GLY A 331 1.12 -14.73 -8.45
CA GLY A 331 1.56 -13.88 -9.53
C GLY A 331 3.09 -13.80 -9.63
N VAL A 332 3.66 -12.72 -9.09
CA VAL A 332 5.06 -12.34 -9.30
C VAL A 332 6.06 -13.38 -8.78
N ALA A 333 5.81 -13.98 -7.61
CA ALA A 333 6.74 -14.95 -7.03
C ALA A 333 6.76 -16.27 -7.82
N ASP A 334 5.60 -16.82 -8.18
CA ASP A 334 5.49 -18.02 -9.02
C ASP A 334 6.10 -17.78 -10.40
N LEU A 335 5.91 -16.58 -10.96
CA LEU A 335 6.55 -16.19 -12.22
C LEU A 335 8.08 -16.19 -12.11
N ILE A 336 8.65 -15.54 -11.09
CA ILE A 336 10.11 -15.48 -10.88
C ILE A 336 10.70 -16.88 -10.72
N THR A 337 10.07 -17.70 -9.87
CA THR A 337 10.52 -19.06 -9.59
C THR A 337 10.45 -19.92 -10.86
N SER A 338 9.36 -19.82 -11.60
CA SER A 338 9.15 -20.54 -12.86
C SER A 338 10.17 -20.15 -13.94
N CYS A 339 10.51 -18.86 -14.04
CA CYS A 339 11.50 -18.34 -15.00
C CYS A 339 12.96 -18.58 -14.61
N SER A 340 13.22 -19.02 -13.37
CA SER A 340 14.59 -19.27 -12.88
C SER A 340 14.96 -20.75 -12.91
N GLY A 341 14.03 -21.63 -12.53
CA GLY A 341 14.30 -23.07 -12.40
C GLY A 341 13.14 -23.99 -12.74
N GLY A 342 12.03 -23.47 -13.26
CA GLY A 342 10.86 -24.26 -13.61
C GLY A 342 11.12 -25.23 -14.77
N ARG A 343 10.33 -26.32 -14.83
CA ARG A 343 10.42 -27.32 -15.92
C ARG A 343 10.26 -26.69 -17.31
N ASN A 344 9.30 -25.78 -17.46
CA ASN A 344 9.06 -25.03 -18.69
C ASN A 344 10.30 -24.23 -19.14
N PHE A 345 10.93 -23.52 -18.20
CA PHE A 345 12.17 -22.77 -18.44
C PHE A 345 13.33 -23.70 -18.83
N ARG A 346 13.56 -24.78 -18.06
CA ARG A 346 14.66 -25.72 -18.29
C ARG A 346 14.53 -26.42 -19.65
N CYS A 347 13.34 -26.90 -20.01
CA CYS A 347 13.13 -27.57 -21.29
C CYS A 347 13.30 -26.61 -22.47
N ALA A 348 12.81 -25.37 -22.35
CA ALA A 348 13.01 -24.35 -23.38
C ALA A 348 14.49 -23.95 -23.54
N LYS A 349 15.24 -23.84 -22.44
CA LYS A 349 16.69 -23.61 -22.46
C LYS A 349 17.43 -24.74 -23.19
N LEU A 350 17.19 -26.00 -22.78
CA LEU A 350 17.82 -27.17 -23.39
C LEU A 350 17.46 -27.33 -24.86
N ALA A 351 16.23 -27.00 -25.26
CA ALA A 351 15.80 -27.05 -26.65
C ALA A 351 16.64 -26.13 -27.53
N VAL A 352 16.95 -24.92 -27.05
CA VAL A 352 17.86 -24.00 -27.74
C VAL A 352 19.28 -24.52 -27.78
N GLU A 353 19.81 -24.94 -26.63
CA GLU A 353 21.21 -25.39 -26.51
C GLU A 353 21.50 -26.62 -27.38
N ARG A 354 20.52 -27.51 -27.52
CA ARG A 354 20.62 -28.75 -28.31
C ARG A 354 20.14 -28.60 -29.76
N GLY A 355 19.50 -27.49 -30.11
CA GLY A 355 18.95 -27.26 -31.46
C GLY A 355 17.78 -28.19 -31.82
N VAL A 356 16.96 -28.56 -30.83
CA VAL A 356 15.83 -29.49 -30.94
C VAL A 356 14.53 -28.81 -30.49
N THR A 357 13.37 -29.44 -30.67
CA THR A 357 12.09 -28.87 -30.20
C THR A 357 11.92 -29.04 -28.69
N VAL A 358 11.04 -28.22 -28.08
CA VAL A 358 10.69 -28.39 -26.66
C VAL A 358 10.01 -29.74 -26.41
N ASP A 359 9.22 -30.22 -27.37
CA ASP A 359 8.55 -31.53 -27.31
C ASP A 359 9.57 -32.69 -27.37
N GLU A 360 10.64 -32.56 -28.15
CA GLU A 360 11.75 -33.53 -28.19
C GLU A 360 12.49 -33.56 -26.84
N VAL A 361 12.76 -32.40 -26.23
CA VAL A 361 13.34 -32.32 -24.88
C VAL A 361 12.41 -32.90 -23.83
N GLU A 362 11.11 -32.62 -23.89
CA GLU A 362 10.11 -33.21 -23.00
C GLU A 362 10.16 -34.74 -23.05
N SER A 363 10.18 -35.33 -24.24
CA SER A 363 10.20 -36.79 -24.41
C SER A 363 11.46 -37.46 -23.85
N THR A 364 12.58 -36.74 -23.83
CA THR A 364 13.90 -37.27 -23.42
C THR A 364 14.28 -36.94 -21.98
N GLU A 365 13.82 -35.82 -21.43
CA GLU A 365 14.23 -35.32 -20.10
C GLU A 365 13.17 -35.47 -19.00
N LEU A 366 11.89 -35.66 -19.35
CA LEU A 366 10.79 -35.62 -18.37
C LEU A 366 10.18 -36.99 -18.03
N ASN A 367 10.82 -38.10 -18.43
CA ASN A 367 10.44 -39.47 -18.04
C ASN A 367 8.93 -39.76 -18.17
N GLY A 368 8.29 -39.27 -19.25
CA GLY A 368 6.85 -39.44 -19.51
C GLY A 368 5.92 -38.38 -18.93
N GLN A 369 6.43 -37.35 -18.23
CA GLN A 369 5.63 -36.19 -17.79
C GLN A 369 5.52 -35.13 -18.88
N LYS A 370 4.31 -34.59 -19.11
CA LYS A 370 4.07 -33.51 -20.07
C LYS A 370 4.24 -32.11 -19.47
N LEU A 371 4.75 -31.18 -20.26
CA LEU A 371 4.80 -29.75 -19.98
C LEU A 371 3.45 -29.10 -20.28
N GLN A 372 2.88 -28.40 -19.31
CA GLN A 372 1.66 -27.62 -19.54
C GLN A 372 1.93 -26.31 -20.26
N GLY A 373 3.16 -25.78 -20.24
CA GLY A 373 3.43 -24.45 -20.80
C GLY A 373 3.27 -24.39 -22.31
N THR A 374 3.65 -25.44 -23.04
CA THR A 374 3.52 -25.50 -24.51
C THR A 374 2.07 -25.60 -24.94
N SER A 375 1.25 -26.41 -24.24
CA SER A 375 -0.19 -26.50 -24.49
C SER A 375 -0.90 -25.20 -24.15
N THR A 376 -0.64 -24.62 -22.98
CA THR A 376 -1.24 -23.33 -22.57
C THR A 376 -0.85 -22.20 -23.53
N ALA A 377 0.39 -22.15 -24.02
CA ALA A 377 0.81 -21.16 -25.00
C ALA A 377 0.03 -21.29 -26.32
N LYS A 378 -0.13 -22.52 -26.82
CA LYS A 378 -0.90 -22.79 -28.05
C LYS A 378 -2.37 -22.40 -27.88
N GLU A 379 -2.99 -22.85 -26.81
CA GLU A 379 -4.40 -22.60 -26.48
C GLU A 379 -4.69 -21.10 -26.33
N VAL A 380 -3.88 -20.39 -25.53
CA VAL A 380 -4.03 -18.94 -25.34
C VAL A 380 -3.82 -18.19 -26.66
N ASN A 381 -2.85 -18.59 -27.48
CA ASN A 381 -2.64 -17.98 -28.79
C ASN A 381 -3.84 -18.19 -29.74
N GLU A 382 -4.37 -19.41 -29.82
CA GLU A 382 -5.55 -19.73 -30.63
C GLU A 382 -6.77 -18.89 -30.19
N PHE A 383 -6.95 -18.70 -28.88
CA PHE A 383 -7.98 -17.83 -28.34
C PHE A 383 -7.76 -16.36 -28.69
N LEU A 384 -6.55 -15.82 -28.48
CA LEU A 384 -6.23 -14.44 -28.83
C LEU A 384 -6.41 -14.17 -30.34
N LYS A 385 -6.08 -15.16 -31.18
CA LYS A 385 -6.35 -15.15 -32.61
C LYS A 385 -7.82 -15.09 -32.94
N SER A 386 -8.66 -15.90 -32.28
CA SER A 386 -10.11 -15.85 -32.45
C SER A 386 -10.73 -14.48 -32.11
N LYS A 387 -10.10 -13.74 -31.19
CA LYS A 387 -10.52 -12.40 -30.76
C LYS A 387 -9.90 -11.27 -31.59
N GLY A 388 -9.01 -11.57 -32.53
CA GLY A 388 -8.27 -10.54 -33.29
C GLY A 388 -7.29 -9.73 -32.42
N LYS A 389 -6.80 -10.32 -31.32
CA LYS A 389 -6.01 -9.66 -30.27
C LYS A 389 -4.54 -10.08 -30.23
N GLU A 390 -4.07 -10.81 -31.24
CA GLU A 390 -2.67 -11.27 -31.34
C GLU A 390 -1.64 -10.13 -31.22
N GLY A 391 -1.93 -8.96 -31.82
CA GLY A 391 -1.06 -7.78 -31.75
C GLY A 391 -0.99 -7.12 -30.37
N ASP A 392 -1.97 -7.38 -29.51
CA ASP A 392 -2.09 -6.82 -28.16
C ASP A 392 -1.28 -7.62 -27.11
N TYR A 393 -0.85 -8.85 -27.46
CA TYR A 393 -0.19 -9.81 -26.59
C TYR A 393 0.99 -10.49 -27.31
N PRO A 394 2.02 -9.73 -27.70
CA PRO A 394 3.09 -10.25 -28.53
C PRO A 394 3.99 -11.27 -27.85
N LEU A 395 4.05 -11.37 -26.51
CA LEU A 395 4.76 -12.45 -25.84
C LEU A 395 3.93 -13.75 -25.86
N PHE A 396 2.63 -13.68 -25.56
CA PHE A 396 1.72 -14.83 -25.66
C PHE A 396 1.45 -15.26 -27.11
N THR A 397 1.68 -14.36 -28.06
CA THR A 397 1.49 -14.58 -29.51
C THR A 397 2.79 -14.63 -30.27
N ALA A 398 3.93 -14.49 -29.61
CA ALA A 398 5.21 -14.59 -30.29
C ALA A 398 5.17 -15.90 -31.06
N LYS A 399 5.32 -15.83 -32.41
CA LYS A 399 5.58 -17.00 -33.27
C LYS A 399 6.94 -17.55 -32.91
N ILE A 400 7.10 -17.95 -31.66
CA ILE A 400 8.09 -18.91 -31.27
C ILE A 400 7.59 -20.14 -32.01
N ARG A 401 8.29 -20.50 -33.07
CA ARG A 401 8.19 -21.79 -33.73
C ARG A 401 8.54 -22.88 -32.71
N MET A 402 7.73 -23.07 -31.67
CA MET A 402 7.99 -23.97 -30.54
C MET A 402 7.92 -25.43 -30.96
N SER A 403 7.24 -25.72 -32.08
CA SER A 403 7.03 -27.07 -32.61
C SER A 403 7.72 -27.34 -33.96
N GLU A 404 8.25 -26.34 -34.67
CA GLU A 404 8.75 -26.53 -36.05
C GLU A 404 9.95 -25.64 -36.39
N THR A 405 11.20 -26.07 -36.20
CA THR A 405 12.28 -26.01 -37.23
C THR A 405 13.67 -26.36 -36.69
N ARG A 406 14.35 -27.26 -37.43
CA ARG A 406 15.79 -27.59 -37.33
C ARG A 406 16.76 -26.50 -37.85
N ILE A 407 16.32 -25.26 -38.11
CA ILE A 407 17.19 -24.21 -38.69
C ILE A 407 16.84 -22.82 -38.14
N ALA A 408 17.88 -22.09 -37.73
CA ALA A 408 17.88 -20.77 -37.11
C ALA A 408 17.10 -19.67 -37.87
N PRO A 409 16.28 -18.83 -37.20
CA PRO A 409 15.91 -17.53 -37.72
C PRO A 409 17.02 -16.50 -37.42
N LYS A 410 17.49 -15.80 -38.46
CA LYS A 410 18.24 -14.55 -38.31
C LYS A 410 17.36 -13.51 -37.63
N ILE A 411 17.98 -12.72 -36.74
CA ILE A 411 17.40 -11.61 -36.00
C ILE A 411 16.71 -10.65 -36.98
N GLY A 412 15.40 -10.50 -36.81
CA GLY A 412 14.53 -9.66 -37.64
C GLY A 412 13.03 -9.81 -37.34
N ALA A 413 12.60 -10.85 -36.61
CA ALA A 413 11.17 -11.09 -36.38
C ALA A 413 10.80 -11.65 -34.99
N VAL A 414 11.61 -11.41 -33.95
CA VAL A 414 10.99 -11.10 -32.64
C VAL A 414 10.93 -9.58 -32.60
N ASN A 415 10.01 -9.02 -33.39
CA ASN A 415 9.48 -7.70 -33.05
C ASN A 415 8.85 -7.91 -31.69
N ILE A 416 9.60 -7.66 -30.61
CA ILE A 416 9.01 -7.15 -29.38
C ILE A 416 8.40 -5.84 -29.87
N PRO A 417 7.10 -5.78 -30.20
CA PRO A 417 6.57 -4.59 -30.80
C PRO A 417 6.78 -3.50 -29.76
N GLN A 418 7.05 -2.32 -30.26
CA GLN A 418 7.20 -1.06 -29.54
C GLN A 418 5.89 -0.63 -28.84
N CYS A 419 5.09 -1.60 -28.38
CA CYS A 419 3.75 -1.55 -27.82
C CYS A 419 3.74 -1.72 -26.28
N TYR A 420 4.89 -2.01 -25.65
CA TYR A 420 5.06 -1.96 -24.17
C TYR A 420 5.81 -0.74 -23.67
N PHE A 421 6.28 0.11 -24.57
CA PHE A 421 6.33 1.52 -24.23
C PHE A 421 4.87 1.95 -24.24
N TYR A 422 4.39 2.51 -23.12
CA TYR A 422 3.18 3.33 -23.10
C TYR A 422 3.08 4.10 -24.43
N ASP A 423 1.89 4.29 -24.98
CA ASP A 423 1.70 5.28 -26.03
C ASP A 423 2.05 6.67 -25.46
N LEU A 424 3.34 6.96 -25.37
CA LEU A 424 3.93 8.20 -24.90
C LEU A 424 3.59 9.33 -25.87
N ARG A 425 2.96 9.02 -27.01
CA ARG A 425 2.47 10.04 -27.95
C ARG A 425 1.25 10.82 -27.41
N THR A 426 0.69 10.45 -26.25
CA THR A 426 -0.37 11.25 -25.61
C THR A 426 -0.05 11.72 -24.19
N THR A 427 0.92 11.11 -23.50
CA THR A 427 1.32 11.51 -22.13
C THR A 427 2.80 11.87 -22.03
N ASN A 428 3.07 13.09 -21.55
CA ASN A 428 4.40 13.61 -21.15
C ASN A 428 5.40 14.01 -22.26
N LEU A 429 4.95 14.18 -23.51
CA LEU A 429 5.81 14.43 -24.69
C LEU A 429 6.72 15.67 -24.66
N TYR A 430 6.35 16.74 -23.95
CA TYR A 430 7.00 18.05 -24.19
C TYR A 430 7.59 18.73 -22.95
N VAL A 431 7.36 18.23 -21.72
CA VAL A 431 7.70 18.97 -20.49
C VAL A 431 8.27 18.15 -19.31
N VAL A 432 8.21 16.81 -19.33
CA VAL A 432 8.71 15.95 -18.23
C VAL A 432 10.07 15.36 -18.61
N ARG A 433 11.13 15.70 -17.87
CA ARG A 433 12.51 15.21 -18.14
C ARG A 433 12.75 13.75 -17.74
N GLY A 434 11.97 13.23 -16.79
CA GLY A 434 12.13 11.88 -16.24
C GLY A 434 11.57 11.80 -14.82
N TYR A 435 11.75 10.63 -14.19
CA TYR A 435 11.35 10.35 -12.81
C TYR A 435 12.55 9.79 -12.04
N ASN A 436 12.82 10.36 -10.86
CA ASN A 436 13.82 9.85 -9.93
C ASN A 436 13.12 9.16 -8.76
N PRO A 437 13.66 8.05 -8.22
CA PRO A 437 13.10 7.41 -7.04
C PRO A 437 13.16 8.35 -5.83
N LEU A 438 12.03 8.46 -5.12
CA LEU A 438 11.92 9.20 -3.86
C LEU A 438 11.94 8.21 -2.70
N THR A 439 12.71 8.50 -1.65
CA THR A 439 12.71 7.72 -0.41
C THR A 439 11.28 7.74 0.15
N PRO A 440 10.66 6.58 0.47
CA PRO A 440 9.35 6.55 1.11
C PRO A 440 9.35 7.23 2.50
N PRO A 441 8.22 7.83 2.94
CA PRO A 441 8.13 8.42 4.26
C PRO A 441 8.49 7.48 5.42
N ASP A 442 8.01 6.24 5.41
CA ASP A 442 8.29 5.25 6.46
C ASP A 442 9.79 4.94 6.59
N LEU A 443 10.49 4.79 5.47
CA LEU A 443 11.93 4.55 5.44
C LEU A 443 12.69 5.74 6.03
N LEU A 444 12.30 6.98 5.68
CA LEU A 444 12.93 8.17 6.25
C LEU A 444 12.63 8.31 7.75
N GLN A 445 11.39 8.01 8.17
CA GLN A 445 10.98 8.03 9.58
C GLN A 445 11.66 6.93 10.40
N HIS A 446 12.03 5.81 9.78
CA HIS A 446 12.83 4.76 10.37
C HIS A 446 14.31 5.14 10.48
N GLU A 447 14.89 5.73 9.42
CA GLU A 447 16.27 6.22 9.39
C GLU A 447 16.51 7.33 10.42
N ILE A 448 15.56 8.26 10.54
CA ILE A 448 15.61 9.41 11.45
C ILE A 448 14.35 9.40 12.33
N PRO A 449 14.34 8.60 13.41
CA PRO A 449 13.20 8.49 14.30
C PRO A 449 13.08 9.72 15.20
N GLN A 450 11.85 10.04 15.61
CA GLN A 450 11.64 11.03 16.67
C GLN A 450 12.17 10.50 18.00
N THR A 451 12.94 11.32 18.71
CA THR A 451 13.33 11.04 20.09
C THR A 451 12.13 11.16 21.04
N ALA A 452 12.24 10.63 22.26
CA ALA A 452 11.19 10.80 23.27
C ALA A 452 10.95 12.28 23.62
N ALA A 453 12.03 13.05 23.79
CA ALA A 453 11.96 14.50 24.04
C ALA A 453 11.32 15.28 22.89
N SER A 454 11.62 14.88 21.64
CA SER A 454 10.99 15.45 20.45
C SER A 454 9.48 15.22 20.46
N LYS A 455 9.02 13.99 20.73
CA LYS A 455 7.59 13.65 20.83
C LYS A 455 6.88 14.47 21.91
N GLU A 456 7.47 14.56 23.10
CA GLU A 456 6.91 15.32 24.22
C GLU A 456 6.79 16.82 23.87
N THR A 457 7.83 17.39 23.27
CA THR A 457 7.84 18.79 22.82
C THR A 457 6.76 19.05 21.80
N VAL A 458 6.60 18.16 20.81
CA VAL A 458 5.61 18.30 19.76
C VAL A 458 4.19 18.23 20.33
N LEU A 459 3.90 17.19 21.13
CA LEU A 459 2.57 16.99 21.72
C LEU A 459 2.20 18.13 22.67
N THR A 460 3.13 18.55 23.53
CA THR A 460 2.93 19.69 24.43
C THR A 460 2.67 20.97 23.62
N GLY A 461 3.49 21.24 22.60
CA GLY A 461 3.32 22.42 21.75
C GLY A 461 1.99 22.41 20.99
N ARG A 462 1.49 21.24 20.56
CA ARG A 462 0.16 21.10 19.94
C ARG A 462 -0.95 21.43 20.92
N ASN A 463 -0.94 20.82 22.10
CA ASN A 463 -1.97 21.02 23.11
C ASN A 463 -2.01 22.48 23.56
N GLU A 464 -0.85 23.07 23.89
CA GLU A 464 -0.77 24.48 24.24
C GLU A 464 -1.24 25.40 23.11
N ALA A 465 -0.92 25.08 21.85
CA ALA A 465 -1.39 25.85 20.71
C ALA A 465 -2.92 25.72 20.51
N VAL A 466 -3.49 24.53 20.71
CA VAL A 466 -4.95 24.32 20.70
C VAL A 466 -5.63 25.14 21.79
N ASP A 467 -5.08 25.15 23.01
CA ASP A 467 -5.61 25.93 24.12
C ASP A 467 -5.60 27.44 23.80
N VAL A 468 -4.53 27.93 23.16
CA VAL A 468 -4.50 29.30 22.66
C VAL A 468 -5.49 29.48 21.50
N VAL A 469 -5.59 28.60 20.51
CA VAL A 469 -6.54 28.77 19.39
C VAL A 469 -8.00 28.82 19.86
N THR A 470 -8.36 27.94 20.80
CA THR A 470 -9.72 27.81 21.34
C THR A 470 -10.05 28.85 22.42
N GLY A 471 -9.03 29.50 22.99
CA GLY A 471 -9.21 30.43 24.12
C GLY A 471 -9.29 29.75 25.48
N ALA A 472 -8.94 28.46 25.56
CA ALA A 472 -8.90 27.68 26.79
C ALA A 472 -7.59 27.84 27.59
N ASP A 473 -6.56 28.50 27.04
CA ASP A 473 -5.29 28.73 27.75
C ASP A 473 -5.52 29.59 29.02
N GLU A 474 -5.38 28.96 30.19
CA GLU A 474 -5.62 29.59 31.51
C GLU A 474 -4.75 30.82 31.75
N LYS A 475 -3.53 30.81 31.18
CA LYS A 475 -2.58 31.90 31.29
C LYS A 475 -2.85 33.04 30.31
N GLN A 476 -3.84 32.89 29.42
CA GLN A 476 -4.19 33.84 28.36
C GLN A 476 -2.95 34.31 27.59
N ARG A 477 -2.08 33.37 27.21
CA ARG A 477 -0.84 33.64 26.49
C ARG A 477 -1.10 34.09 25.05
N LEU A 478 -0.09 34.71 24.45
CA LEU A 478 -0.04 35.04 23.03
C LEU A 478 0.79 33.98 22.29
N LEU A 479 0.24 33.38 21.23
CA LEU A 479 1.01 32.48 20.35
C LEU A 479 1.96 33.31 19.47
N VAL A 480 3.26 33.04 19.55
CA VAL A 480 4.28 33.77 18.79
C VAL A 480 5.03 32.80 17.88
N VAL A 481 4.72 32.85 16.57
CA VAL A 481 5.44 32.09 15.55
C VAL A 481 6.59 32.95 15.02
N ILE A 482 7.81 32.67 15.45
CA ILE A 482 8.97 33.55 15.21
C ILE A 482 10.21 32.79 14.76
N GLY A 483 10.91 33.31 13.76
CA GLY A 483 12.15 32.71 13.24
C GLY A 483 12.43 33.07 11.79
N PRO A 484 13.43 32.41 11.17
CA PRO A 484 13.88 32.78 9.83
C PRO A 484 12.77 32.71 8.77
N CYS A 485 12.82 33.59 7.77
CA CYS A 485 11.89 33.53 6.63
C CYS A 485 11.89 32.14 5.97
N SER A 486 13.09 31.59 5.74
CA SER A 486 13.32 30.19 5.39
C SER A 486 14.70 29.73 5.87
N ILE A 487 14.82 28.45 6.25
CA ILE A 487 16.05 27.86 6.75
C ILE A 487 16.85 27.27 5.59
N HIS A 488 18.07 27.74 5.40
CA HIS A 488 19.02 27.25 4.39
C HIS A 488 20.31 26.67 5.01
N ASP A 489 20.53 26.93 6.30
CA ASP A 489 21.72 26.51 7.04
C ASP A 489 21.33 25.90 8.40
N PRO A 490 21.29 24.56 8.52
CA PRO A 490 20.88 23.88 9.75
C PRO A 490 21.70 24.27 11.00
N PRO A 491 23.05 24.42 10.94
CA PRO A 491 23.81 24.90 12.09
C PRO A 491 23.37 26.28 12.60
N ALA A 492 23.18 27.26 11.71
CA ALA A 492 22.67 28.58 12.09
C ALA A 492 21.26 28.51 12.69
N ALA A 493 20.40 27.62 12.17
CA ALA A 493 19.06 27.40 12.73
C ALA A 493 19.10 26.80 14.15
N LEU A 494 20.05 25.90 14.44
CA LEU A 494 20.25 25.36 15.79
C LEU A 494 20.78 26.41 16.77
N GLU A 495 21.69 27.29 16.34
CA GLU A 495 22.13 28.41 17.18
C GLU A 495 20.98 29.38 17.48
N TYR A 496 20.20 29.75 16.45
CA TYR A 496 19.01 30.57 16.62
C TYR A 496 18.01 29.92 17.60
N CYS A 497 17.83 28.61 17.52
CA CYS A 497 17.00 27.84 18.46
C CYS A 497 17.50 27.94 19.90
N ASP A 498 18.81 27.82 20.14
CA ASP A 498 19.39 27.93 21.49
C ASP A 498 19.15 29.30 22.11
N LYS A 499 19.32 30.36 21.31
CA LYS A 499 19.00 31.72 21.74
C LYS A 499 17.50 31.89 22.02
N LEU A 500 16.63 31.34 21.16
CA LEU A 500 15.17 31.45 21.32
C LEU A 500 14.64 30.65 22.52
N LEU A 501 15.24 29.51 22.86
CA LEU A 501 14.89 28.73 24.06
C LEU A 501 15.05 29.54 25.35
N THR A 502 16.07 30.41 25.40
CA THR A 502 16.28 31.31 26.54
C THR A 502 15.09 32.27 26.71
N LEU A 503 14.61 32.85 25.60
CA LEU A 503 13.45 33.75 25.62
C LEU A 503 12.13 33.00 25.85
N LYS A 504 11.98 31.79 25.30
CA LYS A 504 10.84 30.90 25.57
C LYS A 504 10.71 30.61 27.07
N SER A 505 11.83 30.33 27.74
CA SER A 505 11.84 30.12 29.19
C SER A 505 11.50 31.41 29.96
N LYS A 506 12.09 32.54 29.55
CA LYS A 506 11.89 33.86 30.18
C LYS A 506 10.44 34.32 30.14
N TYR A 507 9.74 34.13 29.02
CA TYR A 507 8.39 34.65 28.79
C TYR A 507 7.30 33.57 28.78
N LYS A 508 7.57 32.38 29.32
CA LYS A 508 6.66 31.22 29.26
C LYS A 508 5.25 31.45 29.83
N ASP A 509 5.10 32.45 30.70
CA ASP A 509 3.82 32.77 31.35
C ASP A 509 2.99 33.78 30.54
N GLU A 510 3.58 34.45 29.55
CA GLU A 510 2.95 35.43 28.67
C GLU A 510 2.86 34.96 27.23
N LEU A 511 3.89 34.26 26.75
CA LEU A 511 4.09 33.94 25.34
C LEU A 511 4.23 32.42 25.17
N LEU A 512 3.45 31.88 24.23
CA LEU A 512 3.68 30.56 23.66
C LEU A 512 4.57 30.72 22.42
N ILE A 513 5.89 30.62 22.62
CA ILE A 513 6.87 30.78 21.55
C ILE A 513 7.02 29.47 20.77
N VAL A 514 6.79 29.54 19.46
CA VAL A 514 6.96 28.45 18.50
C VAL A 514 7.93 28.91 17.41
N MET A 515 9.01 28.16 17.18
CA MET A 515 10.01 28.54 16.19
C MET A 515 9.47 28.35 14.77
N ARG A 516 9.59 29.39 13.95
CA ARG A 516 9.31 29.33 12.51
C ARG A 516 10.42 28.54 11.81
N SER A 517 10.09 27.34 11.33
CA SER A 517 10.99 26.42 10.65
C SER A 517 10.54 26.13 9.21
N TYR A 518 10.47 27.18 8.40
CA TYR A 518 10.03 27.09 7.01
C TYR A 518 11.21 26.64 6.14
N LEU A 519 10.98 25.67 5.25
CA LEU A 519 12.04 25.06 4.44
C LEU A 519 12.12 25.64 3.03
N GLU A 520 11.04 26.25 2.55
CA GLU A 520 10.93 26.83 1.22
C GLU A 520 10.14 28.13 1.27
N LYS A 521 10.33 28.98 0.25
CA LYS A 521 9.50 30.14 -0.02
C LYS A 521 8.83 30.00 -1.39
N PRO A 522 7.48 29.99 -1.48
CA PRO A 522 6.80 29.93 -2.77
C PRO A 522 7.06 31.20 -3.59
N ARG A 523 7.65 31.04 -4.79
CA ARG A 523 8.06 32.14 -5.67
C ARG A 523 7.52 31.98 -7.09
N THR A 524 7.12 33.11 -7.69
CA THR A 524 6.72 33.22 -9.11
C THR A 524 7.89 33.56 -10.04
N THR A 525 9.09 33.77 -9.48
CA THR A 525 10.32 34.09 -10.21
C THR A 525 11.44 33.10 -9.89
N VAL A 526 12.48 33.06 -10.72
CA VAL A 526 13.63 32.15 -10.57
C VAL A 526 14.42 32.44 -9.29
N GLY A 527 14.86 31.38 -8.63
CA GLY A 527 15.89 31.37 -7.59
C GLY A 527 15.72 30.18 -6.64
N TRP A 528 16.45 30.20 -5.52
CA TRP A 528 16.56 29.05 -4.61
C TRP A 528 15.19 28.47 -4.21
N LYS A 529 15.08 27.15 -4.28
CA LYS A 529 13.83 26.37 -4.18
C LYS A 529 13.58 25.78 -2.78
N GLY A 530 14.38 26.18 -1.80
CA GLY A 530 14.25 25.69 -0.43
C GLY A 530 15.15 24.48 -0.13
N LEU A 531 15.26 24.16 1.16
CA LEU A 531 16.16 23.16 1.70
C LEU A 531 15.80 21.73 1.28
N ILE A 532 14.50 21.45 1.11
CA ILE A 532 14.04 20.17 0.58
C ILE A 532 14.49 20.01 -0.87
N ASN A 533 14.20 20.99 -1.72
CA ASN A 533 14.48 20.87 -3.14
C ASN A 533 15.97 20.97 -3.45
N ASP A 534 16.68 21.94 -2.87
CA ASP A 534 18.07 22.29 -3.22
C ASP A 534 18.92 22.52 -1.96
N PRO A 535 19.27 21.46 -1.21
CA PRO A 535 19.93 21.58 0.10
C PRO A 535 21.34 22.17 0.04
N ASP A 536 22.03 22.03 -1.09
CA ASP A 536 23.40 22.50 -1.29
C ASP A 536 23.47 23.92 -1.87
N ILE A 537 22.31 24.51 -2.23
CA ILE A 537 22.19 25.85 -2.80
C ILE A 537 23.00 25.99 -4.11
N ASP A 538 22.95 24.97 -4.95
CA ASP A 538 23.73 24.86 -6.19
C ASP A 538 22.87 24.46 -7.42
N ASN A 539 21.55 24.36 -7.25
CA ASN A 539 20.58 23.87 -8.25
C ASN A 539 20.80 22.39 -8.63
N SER A 540 21.38 21.57 -7.76
CA SER A 540 21.53 20.11 -7.98
C SER A 540 20.22 19.33 -7.79
N PHE A 541 19.22 19.92 -7.12
CA PHE A 541 17.90 19.32 -6.85
C PHE A 541 17.94 17.97 -6.10
N GLN A 542 18.82 17.84 -5.11
CA GLN A 542 18.97 16.61 -4.32
C GLN A 542 17.85 16.43 -3.28
N ILE A 543 16.62 16.20 -3.74
CA ILE A 543 15.41 16.12 -2.89
C ILE A 543 15.54 15.07 -1.78
N ASN A 544 16.07 13.88 -2.08
CA ASN A 544 16.28 12.82 -1.08
C ASN A 544 17.25 13.25 0.04
N LYS A 545 18.27 14.06 -0.29
CA LYS A 545 19.18 14.63 0.70
C LYS A 545 18.49 15.75 1.47
N GLY A 546 17.74 16.62 0.78
CA GLY A 546 17.00 17.71 1.40
C GLY A 546 15.95 17.25 2.40
N LEU A 547 15.23 16.15 2.11
CA LEU A 547 14.31 15.52 3.06
C LEU A 547 15.02 15.00 4.32
N ARG A 548 16.17 14.31 4.17
CA ARG A 548 17.00 13.86 5.30
C ARG A 548 17.49 15.02 6.16
N THR A 549 18.09 16.02 5.53
CA THR A 549 18.57 17.23 6.22
C THR A 549 17.44 17.95 6.96
N SER A 550 16.28 18.10 6.31
CA SER A 550 15.14 18.79 6.90
C SER A 550 14.55 18.03 8.08
N ARG A 551 14.40 16.70 7.95
CA ARG A 551 13.87 15.86 9.03
C ARG A 551 14.83 15.82 10.22
N GLN A 552 16.14 15.65 9.97
CA GLN A 552 17.14 15.67 11.03
C GLN A 552 17.09 17.01 11.79
N LEU A 553 17.08 18.13 11.07
CA LEU A 553 16.95 19.45 11.68
C LEU A 553 15.68 19.56 12.54
N PHE A 554 14.52 19.10 12.06
CA PHE A 554 13.29 19.16 12.84
C PHE A 554 13.34 18.28 14.09
N VAL A 555 13.94 17.09 14.00
CA VAL A 555 14.20 16.23 15.17
C VAL A 555 15.13 16.92 16.16
N ASP A 556 16.20 17.56 15.69
CA ASP A 556 17.17 18.25 16.55
C ASP A 556 16.53 19.43 17.28
N LEU A 557 15.78 20.28 16.57
CA LEU A 557 15.05 21.43 17.13
C LEU A 557 14.05 20.99 18.21
N THR A 558 13.22 20.00 17.89
CA THR A 558 12.19 19.51 18.82
C THR A 558 12.80 18.73 19.98
N SER A 559 13.90 18.00 19.77
CA SER A 559 14.61 17.30 20.86
C SER A 559 15.22 18.27 21.87
N LYS A 560 15.53 19.51 21.47
CA LYS A 560 15.98 20.58 22.38
C LYS A 560 14.84 21.22 23.20
N GLY A 561 13.58 20.85 22.97
CA GLY A 561 12.42 21.46 23.65
C GLY A 561 11.77 22.62 22.91
N MET A 562 12.14 22.87 21.64
CA MET A 562 11.54 23.92 20.83
C MET A 562 10.40 23.37 19.96
N PRO A 563 9.12 23.75 20.21
CA PRO A 563 8.05 23.46 19.26
C PRO A 563 8.27 24.27 17.99
N ILE A 564 7.96 23.67 16.83
CA ILE A 564 8.21 24.27 15.53
C ILE A 564 6.94 24.43 14.70
N ALA A 565 6.94 25.44 13.84
CA ALA A 565 5.89 25.72 12.87
C ALA A 565 6.44 25.73 11.44
N SER A 566 5.69 25.19 10.48
CA SER A 566 6.05 25.21 9.06
C SER A 566 4.84 25.47 8.16
N GLU A 567 5.10 25.75 6.90
CA GLU A 567 4.07 26.00 5.88
C GLU A 567 3.85 24.76 5.01
N MET A 568 2.59 24.43 4.75
CA MET A 568 2.20 23.31 3.90
C MET A 568 2.13 23.82 2.46
N LEU A 569 3.15 23.50 1.67
CA LEU A 569 3.29 23.95 0.28
C LEU A 569 2.78 22.92 -0.74
N ASP A 570 2.71 21.66 -0.34
CA ASP A 570 2.26 20.54 -1.15
C ASP A 570 1.63 19.44 -0.27
N THR A 571 1.03 18.44 -0.90
CA THR A 571 0.28 17.37 -0.23
C THR A 571 1.10 16.10 0.07
N ILE A 572 2.39 16.10 -0.25
CA ILE A 572 3.31 14.96 -0.09
C ILE A 572 4.31 15.20 1.03
N SER A 573 4.99 16.35 1.06
CA SER A 573 5.99 16.69 2.08
C SER A 573 5.50 16.56 3.54
N PRO A 574 4.21 16.81 3.89
CA PRO A 574 3.72 16.55 5.23
C PRO A 574 3.86 15.10 5.67
N GLN A 575 3.82 14.12 4.76
CA GLN A 575 4.00 12.70 5.12
C GLN A 575 5.39 12.43 5.73
N PHE A 576 6.38 13.25 5.41
CA PHE A 576 7.76 13.11 5.89
C PHE A 576 8.05 13.88 7.18
N LEU A 577 7.32 14.97 7.45
CA LEU A 577 7.71 15.97 8.43
C LEU A 577 6.60 16.37 9.42
N ALA A 578 5.33 16.11 9.11
CA ALA A 578 4.20 16.59 9.91
C ALA A 578 4.16 16.00 11.33
N ASP A 579 4.78 14.84 11.56
CA ASP A 579 4.92 14.28 12.91
C ASP A 579 5.74 15.17 13.84
N LEU A 580 6.57 16.07 13.31
CA LEU A 580 7.46 16.97 14.05
C LEU A 580 6.91 18.39 14.23
N LEU A 581 5.73 18.71 13.68
CA LEU A 581 5.17 20.06 13.71
C LEU A 581 4.15 20.23 14.84
N SER A 582 4.17 21.41 15.47
CA SER A 582 3.19 21.81 16.50
C SER A 582 2.14 22.80 16.00
N VAL A 583 2.47 23.61 14.98
CA VAL A 583 1.55 24.56 14.34
C VAL A 583 1.84 24.60 12.84
N GLY A 584 0.78 24.72 12.04
CA GLY A 584 0.87 24.83 10.59
C GLY A 584 0.38 26.17 10.05
N ALA A 585 0.83 26.54 8.86
CA ALA A 585 0.21 27.59 8.06
C ALA A 585 -0.04 27.17 6.61
N VAL A 586 -1.15 27.65 6.04
CA VAL A 586 -1.42 27.62 4.59
C VAL A 586 -1.20 29.02 4.02
N GLY A 587 -0.38 29.08 2.97
CA GLY A 587 0.04 30.33 2.35
C GLY A 587 -1.08 31.05 1.60
N ALA A 588 -0.95 32.37 1.45
CA ALA A 588 -1.95 33.22 0.82
C ALA A 588 -2.29 32.86 -0.65
N ARG A 589 -1.43 32.08 -1.32
CA ARG A 589 -1.65 31.61 -2.70
C ARG A 589 -2.30 30.22 -2.77
N THR A 590 -2.33 29.51 -1.64
CA THR A 590 -2.88 28.15 -1.53
C THR A 590 -4.08 28.07 -0.59
N THR A 591 -4.44 29.16 0.10
CA THR A 591 -5.67 29.26 0.91
C THR A 591 -6.94 28.92 0.12
N GLU A 592 -7.02 29.29 -1.16
CA GLU A 592 -8.14 28.96 -2.06
C GLU A 592 -8.02 27.56 -2.71
N SER A 593 -6.90 26.88 -2.52
CA SER A 593 -6.66 25.56 -3.10
C SER A 593 -7.44 24.49 -2.33
N GLN A 594 -8.35 23.82 -3.03
CA GLN A 594 -9.09 22.69 -2.48
C GLN A 594 -8.17 21.62 -1.90
N LEU A 595 -7.09 21.26 -2.62
CA LEU A 595 -6.10 20.27 -2.15
C LEU A 595 -5.46 20.63 -0.81
N HIS A 596 -5.21 21.92 -0.56
CA HIS A 596 -4.62 22.37 0.70
C HIS A 596 -5.64 22.41 1.84
N ARG A 597 -6.91 22.70 1.54
CA ARG A 597 -8.01 22.60 2.51
C ARG A 597 -8.24 21.15 2.93
N GLU A 598 -8.31 20.25 1.96
CA GLU A 598 -8.42 18.80 2.19
C GLU A 598 -7.23 18.28 3.01
N LEU A 599 -6.00 18.66 2.67
CA LEU A 599 -4.81 18.33 3.45
C LEU A 599 -4.93 18.83 4.90
N ALA A 600 -5.26 20.12 5.09
CA ALA A 600 -5.33 20.74 6.41
C ALA A 600 -6.42 20.11 7.31
N SER A 601 -7.50 19.60 6.72
CA SER A 601 -8.53 18.83 7.44
C SER A 601 -8.02 17.51 8.05
N GLY A 602 -6.87 17.02 7.60
CA GLY A 602 -6.21 15.80 8.10
C GLY A 602 -4.94 16.04 8.90
N LEU A 603 -4.50 17.29 9.10
CA LEU A 603 -3.31 17.59 9.89
C LEU A 603 -3.61 17.50 11.39
N SER A 604 -2.68 16.93 12.14
CA SER A 604 -2.84 16.65 13.58
C SER A 604 -2.40 17.81 14.49
N PHE A 605 -2.52 19.04 14.01
CA PHE A 605 -2.13 20.27 14.73
C PHE A 605 -2.90 21.48 14.21
N PRO A 606 -2.94 22.60 14.96
CA PRO A 606 -3.62 23.82 14.51
C PRO A 606 -3.06 24.39 13.20
N VAL A 607 -3.94 24.88 12.32
CA VAL A 607 -3.56 25.41 11.01
C VAL A 607 -4.08 26.84 10.80
N GLY A 608 -3.16 27.76 10.54
CA GLY A 608 -3.48 29.13 10.20
C GLY A 608 -3.61 29.37 8.69
N PHE A 609 -4.72 29.96 8.24
CA PHE A 609 -4.95 30.32 6.83
C PHE A 609 -4.69 31.80 6.59
N LYS A 610 -3.72 32.12 5.73
CA LYS A 610 -3.43 33.51 5.36
C LYS A 610 -4.56 34.12 4.52
N ASN A 611 -4.90 35.38 4.78
CA ASN A 611 -5.78 36.15 3.90
C ASN A 611 -5.21 36.24 2.47
N GLY A 612 -6.10 36.45 1.49
CA GLY A 612 -5.74 36.52 0.08
C GLY A 612 -4.69 37.59 -0.20
N THR A 613 -3.91 37.42 -1.26
CA THR A 613 -2.81 38.37 -1.57
C THR A 613 -3.26 39.80 -1.79
N ASP A 614 -4.53 40.00 -2.16
CA ASP A 614 -5.20 41.28 -2.33
C ASP A 614 -5.65 41.92 -1.00
N GLY A 615 -5.67 41.16 0.10
CA GLY A 615 -6.16 41.58 1.41
C GLY A 615 -7.51 40.96 1.82
N SER A 616 -8.15 40.17 0.94
CA SER A 616 -9.46 39.58 1.23
C SER A 616 -9.40 38.51 2.33
N LEU A 617 -10.27 38.64 3.34
CA LEU A 617 -10.36 37.68 4.44
C LEU A 617 -11.29 36.50 4.12
N GLY A 618 -12.29 36.71 3.25
CA GLY A 618 -13.30 35.70 2.89
C GLY A 618 -12.70 34.35 2.49
N VAL A 619 -11.64 34.35 1.67
CA VAL A 619 -10.97 33.12 1.24
C VAL A 619 -10.42 32.26 2.39
N ALA A 620 -9.97 32.91 3.48
CA ALA A 620 -9.46 32.23 4.66
C ALA A 620 -10.61 31.76 5.56
N ILE A 621 -11.70 32.52 5.65
CA ILE A 621 -12.92 32.12 6.37
C ILE A 621 -13.55 30.89 5.70
N ASP A 622 -13.69 30.90 4.37
CA ASP A 622 -14.20 29.78 3.59
C ASP A 622 -13.31 28.54 3.74
N ALA A 623 -12.00 28.74 3.82
CA ALA A 623 -11.07 27.64 4.08
C ALA A 623 -11.32 27.02 5.47
N ILE A 624 -11.47 27.83 6.52
CA ILE A 624 -11.76 27.34 7.87
C ILE A 624 -13.10 26.58 7.90
N GLY A 625 -14.14 27.11 7.27
CA GLY A 625 -15.43 26.41 7.17
C GLY A 625 -15.31 25.07 6.43
N ALA A 626 -14.50 25.00 5.38
CA ALA A 626 -14.29 23.75 4.64
C ALA A 626 -13.51 22.71 5.45
N VAL A 627 -12.42 23.10 6.13
CA VAL A 627 -11.51 22.14 6.78
C VAL A 627 -12.05 21.52 8.06
N GLN A 628 -13.11 22.09 8.64
CA GLN A 628 -13.82 21.52 9.78
C GLN A 628 -14.57 20.22 9.44
N HIS A 629 -14.76 19.91 8.16
CA HIS A 629 -15.50 18.74 7.70
C HIS A 629 -14.59 17.59 7.24
N PRO A 630 -15.09 16.35 7.22
CA PRO A 630 -14.43 15.21 6.59
C PRO A 630 -14.21 15.42 5.08
N HIS A 631 -13.03 15.03 4.58
CA HIS A 631 -12.69 15.05 3.16
C HIS A 631 -12.14 13.71 2.69
N HIS A 632 -12.18 13.48 1.37
CA HIS A 632 -11.46 12.39 0.69
C HIS A 632 -10.62 12.97 -0.44
N PHE A 633 -9.31 12.73 -0.42
CA PHE A 633 -8.40 13.29 -1.42
C PHE A 633 -7.24 12.34 -1.74
N LEU A 634 -6.57 12.59 -2.87
CA LEU A 634 -5.42 11.80 -3.30
C LEU A 634 -4.14 12.31 -2.62
N SER A 635 -3.40 11.40 -1.99
CA SER A 635 -2.07 11.66 -1.41
C SER A 635 -1.22 10.39 -1.48
N VAL A 636 -0.10 10.36 -0.76
CA VAL A 636 0.76 9.18 -0.62
C VAL A 636 0.69 8.63 0.80
N THR A 637 0.76 7.32 0.92
CA THR A 637 0.85 6.60 2.19
C THR A 637 2.29 6.64 2.74
N LYS A 638 2.48 6.17 3.98
CA LYS A 638 3.81 6.07 4.59
C LYS A 638 4.79 5.19 3.76
N PRO A 639 4.36 4.08 3.14
CA PRO A 639 5.20 3.33 2.18
C PRO A 639 5.44 4.01 0.82
N GLY A 640 4.91 5.22 0.59
CA GLY A 640 5.13 5.97 -0.65
C GLY A 640 4.18 5.62 -1.81
N VAL A 641 3.12 4.86 -1.55
CA VAL A 641 2.12 4.48 -2.57
C VAL A 641 0.98 5.49 -2.58
N ALA A 642 0.52 5.87 -3.78
CA ALA A 642 -0.65 6.73 -3.94
C ALA A 642 -1.91 6.08 -3.33
N ALA A 643 -2.68 6.84 -2.57
CA ALA A 643 -3.91 6.37 -1.92
C ALA A 643 -4.96 7.47 -1.80
N ILE A 644 -6.19 7.02 -1.52
CA ILE A 644 -7.29 7.87 -1.09
C ILE A 644 -7.17 8.05 0.42
N VAL A 645 -7.00 9.28 0.87
CA VAL A 645 -6.95 9.64 2.29
C VAL A 645 -8.31 10.17 2.71
N GLY A 646 -8.91 9.56 3.74
CA GLY A 646 -10.10 10.08 4.42
C GLY A 646 -9.72 10.84 5.68
N THR A 647 -10.26 12.04 5.88
CA THR A 647 -10.03 12.88 7.06
C THR A 647 -11.31 13.04 7.88
N VAL A 648 -11.17 13.46 9.15
CA VAL A 648 -12.30 13.70 10.06
C VAL A 648 -12.65 15.18 10.21
N GLY A 649 -11.85 16.07 9.63
CA GLY A 649 -11.93 17.52 9.85
C GLY A 649 -10.93 18.00 10.90
N ASN A 650 -10.59 19.28 10.83
CA ASN A 650 -9.71 19.98 11.76
C ASN A 650 -10.42 21.24 12.26
N GLU A 651 -10.82 21.24 13.54
CA GLU A 651 -11.53 22.35 14.18
C GLU A 651 -10.60 23.45 14.71
N ASP A 652 -9.29 23.18 14.75
CA ASP A 652 -8.27 24.04 15.36
C ASP A 652 -7.63 24.98 14.33
N CYS A 653 -8.47 25.56 13.47
CA CYS A 653 -8.04 26.44 12.40
C CYS A 653 -8.35 27.91 12.70
N PHE A 654 -7.48 28.81 12.24
CA PHE A 654 -7.58 30.25 12.51
C PHE A 654 -7.12 31.07 11.31
N VAL A 655 -7.50 32.35 11.25
CA VAL A 655 -7.07 33.25 10.17
C VAL A 655 -5.75 33.93 10.50
N ILE A 656 -4.92 34.20 9.47
CA ILE A 656 -3.70 34.99 9.57
C ILE A 656 -3.83 36.25 8.71
N LEU A 657 -3.81 37.42 9.35
CA LEU A 657 -3.78 38.72 8.70
C LEU A 657 -2.35 39.11 8.32
N ARG A 658 -2.07 39.31 7.03
CA ARG A 658 -0.72 39.55 6.48
C ARG A 658 -0.61 40.76 5.55
N GLY A 659 -1.59 41.63 5.56
CA GLY A 659 -1.78 42.75 4.65
C GLY A 659 -2.31 42.32 3.29
N GLY A 660 -2.30 43.22 2.31
CA GLY A 660 -2.88 43.06 0.98
C GLY A 660 -2.23 43.99 -0.03
N THR A 661 -2.59 43.87 -1.31
CA THR A 661 -2.37 44.96 -2.27
C THR A 661 -3.20 46.20 -1.89
N LYS A 662 -4.28 46.03 -1.12
CA LYS A 662 -5.11 47.10 -0.55
C LYS A 662 -4.45 47.86 0.62
N GLY A 663 -3.32 47.37 1.15
CA GLY A 663 -2.61 48.00 2.27
C GLY A 663 -2.36 47.03 3.43
N THR A 664 -1.96 47.59 4.57
CA THR A 664 -1.74 46.86 5.83
C THR A 664 -3.08 46.52 6.49
N ASN A 665 -3.13 45.48 7.32
CA ASN A 665 -4.35 45.07 8.02
C ASN A 665 -4.12 44.64 9.48
N TYR A 666 -3.25 45.35 10.20
CA TYR A 666 -2.92 45.10 11.61
C TYR A 666 -3.42 46.19 12.58
N ASP A 667 -3.90 47.32 12.06
CA ASP A 667 -4.44 48.42 12.86
C ASP A 667 -5.79 48.03 13.48
N ALA A 668 -6.19 48.76 14.53
CA ALA A 668 -7.41 48.46 15.29
C ALA A 668 -8.67 48.41 14.44
N LYS A 669 -8.79 49.25 13.39
CA LYS A 669 -9.94 49.23 12.50
C LYS A 669 -9.98 47.92 11.71
N SER A 670 -8.85 47.52 11.13
CA SER A 670 -8.71 46.25 10.42
C SER A 670 -9.03 45.04 11.31
N ILE A 671 -8.62 45.07 12.58
CA ILE A 671 -8.92 44.00 13.56
C ILE A 671 -10.42 43.94 13.85
N GLN A 672 -11.10 45.07 14.08
CA GLN A 672 -12.56 45.07 14.29
C GLN A 672 -13.32 44.59 13.04
N GLU A 673 -12.89 44.98 11.83
CA GLU A 673 -13.49 44.50 10.58
C GLU A 673 -13.31 43.00 10.39
N ALA A 674 -12.15 42.44 10.78
CA ALA A 674 -11.90 41.01 10.74
C ALA A 674 -12.77 40.26 11.75
N LYS A 675 -12.90 40.75 12.99
CA LYS A 675 -13.79 40.18 14.01
C LYS A 675 -15.24 40.13 13.55
N ALA A 676 -15.76 41.23 13.01
CA ALA A 676 -17.12 41.29 12.50
C ALA A 676 -17.37 40.26 11.38
N GLN A 677 -16.39 40.03 10.51
CA GLN A 677 -16.49 39.01 9.45
C GLN A 677 -16.45 37.58 10.01
N LEU A 678 -15.56 37.29 10.96
CA LEU A 678 -15.47 35.99 11.62
C LEU A 678 -16.77 35.66 12.34
N GLN A 679 -17.28 36.61 13.13
CA GLN A 679 -18.54 36.48 13.87
C GLN A 679 -19.72 36.22 12.93
N LYS A 680 -19.82 36.98 11.84
CA LYS A 680 -20.88 36.80 10.83
C LYS A 680 -20.86 35.41 10.20
N SER A 681 -19.69 34.79 10.07
CA SER A 681 -19.51 33.46 9.48
C SER A 681 -19.49 32.33 10.50
N GLY A 682 -19.76 32.60 11.79
CA GLY A 682 -19.76 31.59 12.84
C GLY A 682 -18.38 31.01 13.16
N VAL A 683 -17.31 31.68 12.74
CA VAL A 683 -15.92 31.30 13.06
C VAL A 683 -15.50 32.03 14.34
N ARG A 684 -14.70 31.36 15.19
CA ARG A 684 -14.18 31.94 16.43
C ARG A 684 -13.47 33.27 16.12
N GLU A 685 -13.72 34.29 16.94
CA GLU A 685 -13.07 35.61 16.83
C GLU A 685 -11.63 35.57 17.35
N ARG A 686 -10.81 34.68 16.78
CA ARG A 686 -9.42 34.42 17.16
C ARG A 686 -8.57 34.45 15.89
N LEU A 687 -7.63 35.40 15.82
CA LEU A 687 -6.80 35.65 14.65
C LEU A 687 -5.34 35.86 15.01
N MET A 688 -4.47 35.49 14.08
CA MET A 688 -3.04 35.78 14.14
C MET A 688 -2.70 36.93 13.20
N VAL A 689 -1.74 37.79 13.57
CA VAL A 689 -1.25 38.87 12.71
C VAL A 689 0.21 38.64 12.32
N ASP A 690 0.48 38.55 11.03
CA ASP A 690 1.83 38.51 10.45
C ASP A 690 2.40 39.92 10.40
N CYS A 691 3.46 40.17 11.17
CA CYS A 691 4.13 41.46 11.27
C CYS A 691 4.96 41.79 10.02
N SER A 692 5.26 40.80 9.18
CA SER A 692 6.09 40.91 7.97
C SER A 692 5.23 41.16 6.72
N HIS A 693 5.73 40.75 5.55
CA HIS A 693 5.00 40.71 4.28
C HIS A 693 4.29 42.03 3.91
N GLY A 694 2.96 41.99 3.70
CA GLY A 694 2.17 43.16 3.34
C GLY A 694 2.11 44.17 4.50
N ASN A 695 2.10 43.69 5.74
CA ASN A 695 2.02 44.52 6.94
C ASN A 695 3.31 45.29 7.23
N SER A 696 4.47 44.73 6.88
CA SER A 696 5.75 45.45 6.97
C SER A 696 6.04 46.35 5.76
N LEU A 697 5.14 46.36 4.76
CA LEU A 697 5.39 46.97 3.44
C LEU A 697 6.68 46.42 2.81
N LYS A 698 6.97 45.13 3.04
CA LYS A 698 8.22 44.44 2.65
C LYS A 698 9.49 45.09 3.19
N ASN A 699 9.40 45.81 4.30
CA ASN A 699 10.55 46.37 5.00
C ASN A 699 10.62 45.78 6.41
N HIS A 700 11.58 44.89 6.64
CA HIS A 700 11.80 44.20 7.93
C HIS A 700 11.88 45.16 9.13
N LYS A 701 12.39 46.38 8.96
CA LYS A 701 12.47 47.41 10.02
C LYS A 701 11.11 47.96 10.46
N ASN A 702 10.05 47.64 9.73
CA ASN A 702 8.68 47.95 10.15
C ASN A 702 8.05 46.86 11.01
N GLN A 703 8.60 45.64 11.07
CA GLN A 703 8.04 44.58 11.91
C GLN A 703 7.94 44.97 13.39
N PRO A 704 8.95 45.63 14.01
CA PRO A 704 8.84 46.09 15.40
C PRO A 704 7.74 47.15 15.59
N LYS A 705 7.49 47.99 14.57
CA LYS A 705 6.41 49.00 14.61
C LYS A 705 5.04 48.36 14.55
N VAL A 706 4.88 47.34 13.70
CA VAL A 706 3.66 46.54 13.63
C VAL A 706 3.41 45.84 14.98
N ALA A 707 4.45 45.22 15.54
CA ALA A 707 4.36 44.56 16.84
C ALA A 707 4.00 45.53 17.97
N ALA A 708 4.52 46.76 17.96
CA ALA A 708 4.15 47.80 18.93
C ALA A 708 2.67 48.19 18.84
N VAL A 709 2.13 48.38 17.63
CA VAL A 709 0.69 48.69 17.43
C VAL A 709 -0.20 47.53 17.88
N LEU A 710 0.24 46.29 17.67
CA LEU A 710 -0.48 45.11 18.16
C LEU A 710 -0.39 44.99 19.69
N ALA A 711 0.78 45.29 20.27
CA ALA A 711 0.99 45.30 21.70
C ALA A 711 0.10 46.34 22.40
N GLU A 712 -0.06 47.54 21.83
CA GLU A 712 -1.00 48.55 22.35
C GLU A 712 -2.45 48.04 22.38
N GLN A 713 -2.90 47.36 21.33
CA GLN A 713 -4.25 46.77 21.27
C GLN A 713 -4.43 45.65 22.28
N ILE A 714 -3.45 44.73 22.38
CA ILE A 714 -3.45 43.63 23.35
C ILE A 714 -3.48 44.19 24.77
N ALA A 715 -2.59 45.13 25.08
CA ALA A 715 -2.53 45.82 26.37
C ALA A 715 -3.85 46.53 26.70
N GLY A 716 -4.53 47.07 25.69
CA GLY A 716 -5.85 47.69 25.81
C GLY A 716 -7.03 46.72 25.97
N GLY A 717 -6.80 45.41 26.03
CA GLY A 717 -7.84 44.41 26.26
C GLY A 717 -8.29 43.62 25.02
N GLU A 718 -7.65 43.80 23.85
CA GLU A 718 -8.04 43.05 22.66
C GLU A 718 -7.71 41.55 22.81
N ASP A 719 -8.74 40.73 22.67
CA ASP A 719 -8.69 39.28 22.86
C ASP A 719 -8.68 38.50 21.56
N ALA A 720 -9.12 39.13 20.47
CA ALA A 720 -9.15 38.47 19.18
C ALA A 720 -7.74 38.20 18.64
N ILE A 721 -6.77 39.06 18.99
CA ILE A 721 -5.36 38.83 18.66
C ILE A 721 -4.84 37.69 19.56
N MET A 722 -4.93 36.47 19.04
CA MET A 722 -4.47 35.25 19.72
C MET A 722 -2.99 34.97 19.48
N GLY A 723 -2.43 35.55 18.42
CA GLY A 723 -1.04 35.34 18.09
C GLY A 723 -0.46 36.32 17.08
N VAL A 724 0.85 36.25 16.92
CA VAL A 724 1.61 37.02 15.93
C VAL A 724 2.62 36.14 15.20
N MET A 725 2.97 36.53 13.97
CA MET A 725 4.02 35.89 13.18
C MET A 725 5.12 36.90 12.83
N ILE A 726 6.38 36.56 13.09
CA ILE A 726 7.54 37.46 12.94
C ILE A 726 8.65 36.75 12.16
N GLU A 727 9.25 37.45 11.19
CA GLU A 727 10.43 36.97 10.47
C GLU A 727 11.71 37.58 11.08
N SER A 728 12.47 36.75 11.78
CA SER A 728 13.68 37.11 12.53
C SER A 728 14.82 36.14 12.26
N ASN A 729 16.06 36.59 12.36
CA ASN A 729 17.23 35.74 12.22
C ASN A 729 18.33 36.21 13.20
N ILE A 730 19.47 35.52 13.21
CA ILE A 730 20.63 35.95 14.02
C ILE A 730 21.03 37.37 13.62
N ASN A 731 21.11 37.64 12.32
CA ASN A 731 21.48 38.94 11.75
C ASN A 731 20.34 39.52 10.90
N GLU A 732 20.19 40.85 10.91
CA GLU A 732 19.13 41.54 10.17
C GLU A 732 19.33 41.49 8.64
N GLY A 733 18.25 41.78 7.91
CA GLY A 733 18.25 41.96 6.47
C GLY A 733 18.12 40.65 5.68
N ALA A 734 18.51 40.73 4.41
CA ALA A 734 18.58 39.59 3.48
C ALA A 734 19.77 39.75 2.54
N GLN A 735 20.21 38.63 1.97
CA GLN A 735 21.27 38.56 0.98
C GLN A 735 20.86 37.71 -0.23
N LYS A 736 21.52 37.92 -1.36
CA LYS A 736 21.39 37.02 -2.52
C LYS A 736 22.45 35.92 -2.42
N VAL A 737 22.16 34.76 -2.99
CA VAL A 737 23.17 33.70 -3.17
C VAL A 737 24.27 34.25 -4.11
N PRO A 738 25.54 34.29 -3.66
CA PRO A 738 26.63 34.82 -4.47
C PRO A 738 27.09 33.79 -5.52
N LYS A 739 28.02 34.18 -6.41
CA LYS A 739 28.48 33.30 -7.50
C LYS A 739 29.23 32.07 -6.99
N GLU A 740 29.88 32.22 -5.84
CA GLU A 740 30.61 31.19 -5.12
C GLU A 740 29.67 30.19 -4.40
N GLY A 741 28.36 30.36 -4.55
CA GLY A 741 27.34 29.50 -3.94
C GLY A 741 27.26 29.65 -2.43
N LYS A 742 26.97 28.55 -1.73
CA LYS A 742 26.80 28.52 -0.27
C LYS A 742 28.03 29.05 0.49
N ALA A 743 29.25 28.84 -0.03
CA ALA A 743 30.49 29.23 0.63
C ALA A 743 30.67 30.75 0.79
N GLY A 744 29.99 31.56 -0.02
CA GLY A 744 30.06 33.03 0.06
C GLY A 744 28.96 33.68 0.91
N LEU A 745 28.06 32.88 1.51
CA LEU A 745 26.94 33.42 2.29
C LEU A 745 27.41 33.98 3.64
N LYS A 746 26.88 35.15 4.01
CA LYS A 746 27.02 35.68 5.36
C LYS A 746 26.25 34.79 6.33
N TYR A 747 26.89 34.43 7.43
CA TYR A 747 26.28 33.61 8.48
C TYR A 747 25.03 34.28 9.07
N GLY A 748 23.97 33.52 9.33
CA GLY A 748 22.79 34.00 10.05
C GLY A 748 21.98 35.12 9.35
N VAL A 749 22.19 35.34 8.04
CA VAL A 749 21.42 36.32 7.25
C VAL A 749 20.54 35.58 6.24
N SER A 750 19.25 35.91 6.18
CA SER A 750 18.28 35.27 5.29
C SER A 750 18.68 35.36 3.80
N ILE A 751 18.46 34.30 3.02
CA ILE A 751 18.61 34.31 1.54
C ILE A 751 17.28 34.50 0.80
N THR A 752 16.22 34.82 1.55
CA THR A 752 14.86 35.02 1.04
C THR A 752 14.34 36.40 1.44
N ASP A 753 13.26 36.51 2.24
CA ASP A 753 12.79 37.81 2.70
C ASP A 753 13.67 38.30 3.87
N ALA A 754 13.76 39.63 3.99
CA ALA A 754 14.56 40.27 5.01
C ALA A 754 13.96 40.05 6.40
N CYS A 755 14.81 39.73 7.36
CA CYS A 755 14.42 39.46 8.76
C CYS A 755 14.89 40.60 9.67
N ILE A 756 14.27 40.75 10.84
CA ILE A 756 14.87 41.53 11.93
C ILE A 756 16.06 40.77 12.56
N GLY A 757 16.99 41.48 13.16
CA GLY A 757 18.13 40.89 13.88
C GLY A 757 17.75 40.38 15.28
N TRP A 758 18.73 39.82 15.99
CA TRP A 758 18.50 39.24 17.31
C TRP A 758 18.10 40.30 18.36
N GLU A 759 18.72 41.47 18.35
CA GLU A 759 18.45 42.54 19.32
C GLU A 759 17.00 43.05 19.19
N ASP A 760 16.53 43.25 17.96
CA ASP A 760 15.14 43.61 17.68
C ASP A 760 14.18 42.47 18.07
N THR A 761 14.60 41.21 17.91
CA THR A 761 13.82 40.03 18.31
C THR A 761 13.57 40.02 19.82
N GLU A 762 14.60 40.26 20.62
CA GLU A 762 14.49 40.36 22.08
C GLU A 762 13.57 41.50 22.50
N SER A 763 13.75 42.68 21.90
CA SER A 763 12.93 43.88 22.16
C SER A 763 11.46 43.65 21.85
N VAL A 764 11.14 43.07 20.68
CA VAL A 764 9.76 42.79 20.26
C VAL A 764 9.08 41.79 21.19
N LEU A 765 9.78 40.71 21.57
CA LEU A 765 9.22 39.71 22.50
C LEU A 765 8.97 40.31 23.89
N GLU A 766 9.85 41.18 24.37
CA GLU A 766 9.63 41.89 25.63
C GLU A 766 8.39 42.79 25.59
N VAL A 767 8.22 43.56 24.50
CA VAL A 767 7.06 44.44 24.30
C VAL A 767 5.75 43.64 24.29
N LEU A 768 5.73 42.52 23.57
CA LEU A 768 4.55 41.64 23.50
C LEU A 768 4.25 40.98 24.85
N ALA A 769 5.27 40.52 25.58
CA ALA A 769 5.09 39.93 26.90
C ALA A 769 4.48 40.94 27.89
N LYS A 770 4.99 42.17 27.91
CA LYS A 770 4.44 43.26 28.74
C LYS A 770 2.98 43.57 28.39
N ALA A 771 2.62 43.57 27.11
CA ALA A 771 1.24 43.78 26.68
C ALA A 771 0.29 42.68 27.18
N VAL A 772 0.72 41.40 27.15
CA VAL A 772 -0.06 40.28 27.70
C VAL A 772 -0.23 40.41 29.21
N GLN A 773 0.80 40.85 29.94
CA GLN A 773 0.71 41.12 31.38
C GLN A 773 -0.33 42.20 31.67
N GLN A 774 -0.26 43.34 30.97
CA GLN A 774 -1.20 44.45 31.12
C GLN A 774 -2.64 44.03 30.79
N ARG A 775 -2.85 43.26 29.73
CA ARG A 775 -4.17 42.71 29.38
C ARG A 775 -4.79 41.91 30.53
N ARG A 776 -3.97 41.04 31.17
CA ARG A 776 -4.43 40.22 32.30
C ARG A 776 -4.74 41.05 33.53
N GLU A 777 -3.97 42.10 33.79
CA GLU A 777 -4.21 43.04 34.89
C GLU A 777 -5.53 43.80 34.70
N LEU A 778 -5.79 44.31 33.49
CA LEU A 778 -7.06 44.99 33.18
C LEU A 778 -8.27 44.08 33.40
N LYS A 779 -8.18 42.80 33.00
CA LYS A 779 -9.26 41.83 33.19
C LYS A 779 -9.49 41.43 34.64
N LYS A 780 -8.43 41.34 35.44
CA LYS A 780 -8.56 41.14 36.90
C LYS A 780 -9.25 42.33 37.56
N GLY A 781 -8.96 43.56 37.12
CA GLY A 781 -9.61 44.78 37.60
C GLY A 781 -11.10 44.86 37.24
N ALA A 782 -11.47 44.44 36.03
CA ALA A 782 -12.86 44.45 35.57
C ALA A 782 -13.77 43.44 36.32
N ASN A 783 -13.24 42.28 36.72
CA ASN A 783 -13.98 41.26 37.47
C ASN A 783 -14.03 41.51 38.99
N GLY A 784 -13.36 42.54 39.51
CA GLY A 784 -13.34 42.90 40.93
C GLY A 784 -14.34 43.98 41.34
N HIS A 785 -15.23 44.41 40.43
CA HIS A 785 -16.26 45.45 40.65
C HIS A 785 -17.69 44.96 40.37
N SER A 786 -17.90 43.63 40.26
CA SER A 786 -19.22 43.00 40.13
C SER A 786 -19.70 42.39 41.42
#